data_AF-A0A1Q5IWA4-F1
#
_entry.id   AF-A0A1Q5IWA4-F1
#
_cell.length_a   1.000
_cell.length_b   1.000
_cell.length_c   1.000
_cell.angle_alpha   90.00
_cell.angle_beta   90.00
_cell.angle_gamma   90.00
#
_symmetry.space_group_name_H-M   'P 1'
#
loop_
_entity.id
_entity.type
_entity.pdbx_description
1 polymer ?
#
loop_
_entity_poly.entity_id
_entity_poly.type
_entity_poly.pdbx_seq_one_letter_code
_entity_poly.pdbx_strand_id
1 'polypeptide(L)'
;MGAQAVPAAAVTTTPGDPGGTAHTRESVRAMTWNICGDAGGRIASDAGYCPWRNGNTTDDGKTFDGPATKMAGVAKVVNDRNLNVVMLQEVCAGKTPGDTEGVNHLDLLAGKLEGEWTFASAGMTRPDEPYAEPERSGVEMIDQEGSDCRGPALTGTLGVAIAVKGKITWKTETDFETPLGLTMGRGTVLCVEVEGWESHVCTTHVANFGSGATFDGYYKDQIDTVANVVKKFPSVVLGGDFNTRDQNKLQPLYSLMSECDQRAYTPDGTDAVNEPTKITRSNVVTDANGGIVSHGYETSKIDYLFSTDAFTGCDSWTQLGDRTDYRVTVQPTCTSTTPKTNWSPCDPDPTAYSDHTPLYGYTQGGAKLAWKLDGGPDATSGGSGGHTGALTGGGAWTAEHGGALELNGSDGAVTATGPVVSTSRSFTVSAWAKVDPGAGTSVVLSQDGTTISGMMLWYGQDGTWRFGLPKADSSTWAVDQAVAPATAGVWTRLTGVYDAVSGAVALYVDGQKKATATHTSRWDANGPFVIGRDKVNGVNNAYFDGFVQGVEVFDHALRDDQVASHATRLTAPTDKSTPLQGGEWDSFSQGCHLPLDFFGADFGTAIGLTPTLTATVDHPDPSKEVWAEFSLRDDTAGAQPIVLGGPGSASARVRGGGTVSVTTPPLVPGHSYAWQVRTTDGTAVSPLAATCNFRTR
;
A
#
# COMPACT_ATOMS: atom_id res chain seq x y z
N MET A 1 15.89 2.25 -30.55
CA MET A 1 14.87 1.28 -30.99
C MET A 1 13.83 1.28 -29.89
N GLY A 2 12.64 1.82 -30.20
CA GLY A 2 11.65 2.25 -29.21
C GLY A 2 10.96 1.08 -28.53
N ALA A 3 10.75 1.21 -27.22
CA ALA A 3 9.88 0.32 -26.47
C ALA A 3 8.44 0.51 -26.94
N GLN A 4 7.83 -0.54 -27.47
CA GLN A 4 6.39 -0.60 -27.72
C GLN A 4 5.68 -0.90 -26.40
N ALA A 5 4.51 -0.29 -26.18
CA ALA A 5 3.57 -0.72 -25.16
C ALA A 5 3.29 -2.23 -25.32
N VAL A 6 3.44 -2.98 -24.23
CA VAL A 6 3.19 -4.42 -24.22
C VAL A 6 1.68 -4.64 -24.28
N PRO A 7 1.12 -5.36 -25.28
CA PRO A 7 -0.31 -5.66 -25.33
C PRO A 7 -0.72 -6.59 -24.17
N ALA A 8 -1.99 -6.51 -23.76
CA ALA A 8 -2.59 -7.21 -22.62
C ALA A 8 -2.37 -8.75 -22.57
N ALA A 9 -1.95 -9.36 -23.67
CA ALA A 9 -1.77 -10.80 -23.81
C ALA A 9 -0.38 -11.35 -23.39
N ALA A 10 0.56 -10.53 -22.90
CA ALA A 10 1.91 -10.98 -22.53
C ALA A 10 2.24 -10.89 -21.02
N VAL A 11 1.26 -10.56 -20.17
CA VAL A 11 1.42 -10.61 -18.70
C VAL A 11 0.89 -11.94 -18.21
N THR A 12 1.74 -12.74 -17.57
CA THR A 12 1.35 -14.00 -16.92
C THR A 12 0.24 -13.74 -15.90
N THR A 13 -0.90 -14.42 -16.06
CA THR A 13 -2.08 -14.36 -15.16
C THR A 13 -1.92 -15.19 -13.88
N THR A 14 -0.71 -15.70 -13.62
CA THR A 14 -0.37 -16.43 -12.41
C THR A 14 0.21 -15.44 -11.38
N PRO A 15 -0.33 -15.36 -10.15
CA PRO A 15 0.27 -14.56 -9.08
C PRO A 15 1.76 -14.87 -8.96
N GLY A 16 2.57 -13.82 -8.81
CA GLY A 16 3.96 -13.95 -8.40
C GLY A 16 4.04 -14.78 -7.12
N ASP A 17 5.01 -15.69 -7.08
CA ASP A 17 5.33 -16.57 -5.97
C ASP A 17 5.32 -15.84 -4.61
N PRO A 18 4.37 -16.10 -3.68
CA PRO A 18 4.42 -15.54 -2.33
C PRO A 18 5.64 -16.05 -1.53
N GLY A 19 6.42 -17.00 -2.06
CA GLY A 19 7.67 -17.51 -1.50
C GLY A 19 8.94 -16.97 -2.18
N GLY A 20 8.85 -15.98 -3.07
CA GLY A 20 9.96 -15.51 -3.90
C GLY A 20 10.65 -14.24 -3.39
N THR A 21 11.69 -14.39 -2.56
CA THR A 21 12.64 -13.34 -2.12
C THR A 21 12.08 -12.28 -1.14
N ALA A 22 12.90 -11.87 -0.17
CA ALA A 22 12.55 -10.78 0.74
C ALA A 22 12.41 -9.48 -0.06
N HIS A 23 11.19 -9.12 -0.43
CA HIS A 23 10.91 -7.84 -1.09
C HIS A 23 11.21 -6.71 -0.11
N THR A 24 11.89 -5.67 -0.59
CA THR A 24 12.05 -4.44 0.17
C THR A 24 10.72 -3.70 0.16
N ARG A 25 10.20 -3.28 1.32
CA ARG A 25 9.11 -2.30 1.37
C ARG A 25 9.67 -0.99 0.83
N GLU A 26 9.47 -0.74 -0.46
CA GLU A 26 9.96 0.47 -1.12
C GLU A 26 9.14 1.66 -0.63
N SER A 27 9.77 2.83 -0.45
CA SER A 27 9.01 4.06 -0.21
C SER A 27 8.30 4.43 -1.51
N VAL A 28 6.98 4.27 -1.51
CA VAL A 28 6.11 4.61 -2.63
C VAL A 28 5.86 6.11 -2.60
N ARG A 29 6.37 6.80 -3.60
CA ARG A 29 6.21 8.24 -3.85
C ARG A 29 5.24 8.36 -5.01
N ALA A 30 3.97 8.42 -4.65
CA ALA A 30 2.86 8.29 -5.56
C ALA A 30 2.16 9.62 -5.79
N MET A 31 1.62 9.79 -6.99
CA MET A 31 0.54 10.74 -7.23
C MET A 31 -0.69 10.04 -7.78
N THR A 32 -1.86 10.60 -7.49
CA THR A 32 -3.11 10.33 -8.19
C THR A 32 -3.60 11.61 -8.87
N TRP A 33 -4.06 11.49 -10.11
CA TRP A 33 -4.62 12.61 -10.85
C TRP A 33 -5.67 12.15 -11.86
N ASN A 34 -6.92 12.60 -11.68
CA ASN A 34 -7.89 12.57 -12.77
C ASN A 34 -7.49 13.64 -13.80
N ILE A 35 -7.03 13.20 -14.96
CA ILE A 35 -6.55 14.12 -16.01
C ILE A 35 -7.69 14.66 -16.86
N CYS A 36 -8.94 14.27 -16.57
CA CYS A 36 -10.12 14.70 -17.31
C CYS A 36 -9.92 14.47 -18.82
N GLY A 37 -9.30 13.33 -19.15
CA GLY A 37 -8.72 13.06 -20.47
C GLY A 37 -9.76 12.69 -21.51
N ASP A 38 -10.95 12.24 -21.08
CA ASP A 38 -12.10 12.14 -21.97
C ASP A 38 -13.46 12.01 -21.25
N ALA A 39 -13.55 11.97 -19.90
CA ALA A 39 -14.81 11.63 -19.23
C ALA A 39 -15.82 12.75 -19.04
N GLY A 40 -17.09 12.32 -19.09
CA GLY A 40 -18.30 13.13 -19.10
C GLY A 40 -18.86 13.52 -20.47
N GLY A 41 -19.84 14.41 -20.47
CA GLY A 41 -20.62 14.69 -21.67
C GLY A 41 -19.93 15.59 -22.71
N ARG A 42 -20.58 15.78 -23.85
CA ARG A 42 -20.00 16.35 -25.08
C ARG A 42 -20.06 17.87 -25.12
N ILE A 43 -21.07 18.47 -24.49
CA ILE A 43 -21.27 19.92 -24.44
C ILE A 43 -21.27 20.40 -23.01
N ALA A 44 -21.06 21.71 -22.81
CA ALA A 44 -20.88 22.29 -21.49
C ALA A 44 -22.08 22.15 -20.54
N SER A 45 -23.26 21.81 -21.06
CA SER A 45 -24.47 21.52 -20.28
C SER A 45 -24.56 20.07 -19.81
N ASP A 46 -23.72 19.17 -20.29
CA ASP A 46 -23.78 17.75 -19.95
C ASP A 46 -23.06 17.45 -18.64
N ALA A 47 -23.55 16.45 -17.92
CA ALA A 47 -22.90 15.97 -16.69
C ALA A 47 -21.46 15.49 -16.99
N GLY A 48 -20.51 15.94 -16.16
CA GLY A 48 -19.10 15.60 -16.29
C GLY A 48 -18.37 16.29 -17.45
N TYR A 49 -18.98 17.25 -18.17
CA TYR A 49 -18.27 17.92 -19.26
C TYR A 49 -16.96 18.57 -18.80
N CYS A 50 -15.88 18.17 -19.46
CA CYS A 50 -14.54 18.69 -19.25
C CYS A 50 -14.20 19.75 -20.31
N PRO A 51 -14.04 21.04 -19.97
CA PRO A 51 -13.68 22.05 -20.97
C PRO A 51 -12.23 21.90 -21.46
N TRP A 52 -11.37 21.20 -20.72
CA TRP A 52 -9.95 20.97 -21.05
C TRP A 52 -9.69 19.59 -21.68
N ARG A 53 -10.72 18.96 -22.25
CA ARG A 53 -10.70 17.54 -22.68
C ARG A 53 -9.56 17.20 -23.64
N ASN A 54 -9.55 17.78 -24.84
CA ASN A 54 -8.66 17.33 -25.93
C ASN A 54 -7.86 18.43 -26.61
N GLY A 55 -7.90 19.69 -26.13
CA GLY A 55 -7.26 20.78 -26.85
C GLY A 55 -7.70 20.81 -28.31
N ASN A 56 -8.99 20.99 -28.59
CA ASN A 56 -9.35 21.13 -29.99
C ASN A 56 -8.78 22.45 -30.52
N THR A 57 -8.35 22.42 -31.79
CA THR A 57 -8.33 23.64 -32.60
C THR A 57 -9.67 24.33 -32.44
N THR A 58 -9.69 25.44 -31.73
CA THR A 58 -10.78 26.40 -31.82
C THR A 58 -10.86 26.86 -33.29
N ASP A 59 -12.07 27.18 -33.77
CA ASP A 59 -12.31 27.71 -35.12
C ASP A 59 -11.52 29.02 -35.43
N ASP A 60 -10.69 29.50 -34.50
CA ASP A 60 -9.77 30.64 -34.61
C ASP A 60 -8.35 30.25 -35.10
N GLY A 61 -8.08 28.96 -35.36
CA GLY A 61 -6.83 28.49 -35.96
C GLY A 61 -5.64 28.34 -35.01
N LYS A 62 -5.86 28.29 -33.68
CA LYS A 62 -4.81 27.93 -32.71
C LYS A 62 -4.77 26.41 -32.50
N THR A 63 -3.63 25.78 -32.77
CA THR A 63 -3.37 24.37 -32.50
C THR A 63 -2.88 24.19 -31.06
N PHE A 64 -3.77 23.79 -30.14
CA PHE A 64 -3.35 23.37 -28.80
C PHE A 64 -3.26 21.85 -28.76
N ASP A 65 -2.08 21.27 -28.53
CA ASP A 65 -1.94 19.83 -28.33
C ASP A 65 -2.32 19.48 -26.87
N GLY A 66 -3.63 19.35 -26.62
CA GLY A 66 -4.19 19.08 -25.30
C GLY A 66 -3.63 17.82 -24.65
N PRO A 67 -3.65 16.65 -25.33
CA PRO A 67 -3.08 15.41 -24.81
C PRO A 67 -1.60 15.52 -24.44
N ALA A 68 -0.75 16.08 -25.32
CA ALA A 68 0.68 16.18 -25.01
C ALA A 68 0.98 17.18 -23.90
N THR A 69 0.19 18.25 -23.79
CA THR A 69 0.31 19.24 -22.71
C THR A 69 -0.07 18.64 -21.37
N LYS A 70 -1.20 17.90 -21.29
CA LYS A 70 -1.58 17.14 -20.09
C LYS A 70 -0.44 16.23 -19.63
N MET A 71 0.13 15.43 -20.54
CA MET A 71 1.22 14.52 -20.19
C MET A 71 2.52 15.24 -19.85
N ALA A 72 2.75 16.45 -20.35
CA ALA A 72 3.86 17.30 -19.90
C ALA A 72 3.67 17.78 -18.45
N GLY A 73 2.42 18.11 -18.06
CA GLY A 73 2.07 18.42 -16.68
C GLY A 73 2.32 17.23 -15.74
N VAL A 74 1.88 16.04 -16.13
CA VAL A 74 2.13 14.78 -15.39
C VAL A 74 3.63 14.55 -15.22
N ALA A 75 4.42 14.61 -16.29
CA ALA A 75 5.88 14.42 -16.23
C ALA A 75 6.57 15.50 -15.36
N LYS A 76 6.08 16.74 -15.39
CA LYS A 76 6.58 17.82 -14.51
C LYS A 76 6.40 17.47 -13.04
N VAL A 77 5.22 17.00 -12.62
CA VAL A 77 4.97 16.61 -11.23
C VAL A 77 5.91 15.46 -10.82
N VAL A 78 6.04 14.45 -11.69
CA VAL A 78 6.94 13.31 -11.45
C VAL A 78 8.37 13.77 -11.19
N ASN A 79 8.89 14.68 -12.02
CA ASN A 79 10.26 15.17 -11.90
C ASN A 79 10.46 16.05 -10.67
N ASP A 80 9.57 17.04 -10.45
CA ASP A 80 9.71 17.99 -9.36
C ASP A 80 9.51 17.36 -7.98
N ARG A 81 8.71 16.27 -7.92
CA ARG A 81 8.42 15.52 -6.68
C ARG A 81 9.17 14.19 -6.57
N ASN A 82 10.03 13.88 -7.55
CA ASN A 82 10.80 12.64 -7.62
C ASN A 82 9.93 11.38 -7.40
N LEU A 83 8.80 11.32 -8.09
CA LEU A 83 7.82 10.23 -7.93
C LEU A 83 8.32 8.94 -8.59
N ASN A 84 7.94 7.80 -8.01
CA ASN A 84 8.15 6.47 -8.60
C ASN A 84 6.83 5.77 -8.95
N VAL A 85 5.69 6.40 -8.66
CA VAL A 85 4.35 5.90 -8.99
C VAL A 85 3.46 7.04 -9.49
N VAL A 86 2.71 6.76 -10.56
CA VAL A 86 1.71 7.65 -11.13
C VAL A 86 0.41 6.88 -11.34
N MET A 87 -0.69 7.37 -10.77
CA MET A 87 -2.03 6.81 -10.93
C MET A 87 -2.90 7.84 -11.65
N LEU A 88 -3.44 7.47 -12.81
CA LEU A 88 -4.25 8.36 -13.63
C LEU A 88 -5.67 7.83 -13.77
N GLN A 89 -6.64 8.73 -13.73
CA GLN A 89 -8.04 8.44 -14.02
C GLN A 89 -8.49 9.22 -15.25
N GLU A 90 -9.46 8.67 -15.99
CA GLU A 90 -9.94 9.19 -17.27
C GLU A 90 -8.84 9.34 -18.33
N VAL A 91 -7.98 8.34 -18.42
CA VAL A 91 -6.83 8.30 -19.31
C VAL A 91 -7.08 7.38 -20.50
N CYS A 92 -6.44 7.66 -21.63
CA CYS A 92 -6.53 6.86 -22.86
C CYS A 92 -5.28 6.00 -23.00
N ALA A 93 -5.46 4.70 -23.21
CA ALA A 93 -4.37 3.74 -23.30
C ALA A 93 -4.56 2.77 -24.47
N GLY A 94 -3.45 2.39 -25.11
CA GLY A 94 -3.47 1.40 -26.19
C GLY A 94 -3.97 1.96 -27.53
N LYS A 95 -4.53 1.06 -28.35
CA LYS A 95 -5.05 1.37 -29.68
C LYS A 95 -6.36 0.64 -29.90
N THR A 96 -7.32 1.30 -30.53
CA THR A 96 -8.59 0.67 -30.91
C THR A 96 -8.42 -0.10 -32.23
N PRO A 97 -8.94 -1.33 -32.37
CA PRO A 97 -8.87 -2.06 -33.65
C PRO A 97 -9.57 -1.30 -34.78
N GLY A 98 -8.80 -0.88 -35.79
CA GLY A 98 -9.27 -0.06 -36.90
C GLY A 98 -8.53 1.27 -37.02
N ASP A 99 -7.97 1.78 -35.92
CA ASP A 99 -7.18 3.01 -35.92
C ASP A 99 -5.80 2.77 -36.53
N THR A 100 -5.52 3.48 -37.63
CA THR A 100 -4.21 3.46 -38.31
C THR A 100 -3.35 4.67 -37.97
N GLU A 101 -3.94 5.72 -37.38
CA GLU A 101 -3.33 7.00 -37.01
C GLU A 101 -3.91 7.47 -35.67
N GLY A 102 -3.11 8.14 -34.82
CA GLY A 102 -3.52 8.64 -33.49
C GLY A 102 -2.47 8.42 -32.39
N VAL A 103 -2.57 9.17 -31.30
CA VAL A 103 -1.74 9.02 -30.08
C VAL A 103 -2.62 8.64 -28.89
N ASN A 104 -2.08 7.98 -27.88
CA ASN A 104 -2.77 7.80 -26.59
C ASN A 104 -1.97 8.48 -25.48
N HIS A 105 -2.63 8.76 -24.36
CA HIS A 105 -2.02 9.48 -23.24
C HIS A 105 -0.83 8.72 -22.65
N LEU A 106 -0.89 7.39 -22.51
CA LEU A 106 0.19 6.62 -21.91
C LEU A 106 1.45 6.57 -22.78
N ASP A 107 1.32 6.45 -24.10
CA ASP A 107 2.46 6.51 -25.02
C ASP A 107 3.11 7.90 -25.02
N LEU A 108 2.30 8.96 -24.96
CA LEU A 108 2.80 10.33 -24.81
C LEU A 108 3.53 10.54 -23.48
N LEU A 109 3.03 9.95 -22.38
CA LEU A 109 3.68 10.01 -21.08
C LEU A 109 4.98 9.22 -21.06
N ALA A 110 5.00 8.00 -21.61
CA ALA A 110 6.19 7.17 -21.71
C ALA A 110 7.32 7.89 -22.46
N GLY A 111 6.99 8.65 -23.51
CA GLY A 111 7.97 9.48 -24.23
C GLY A 111 8.52 10.68 -23.44
N LYS A 112 7.95 11.03 -22.28
CA LYS A 112 8.33 12.18 -21.44
C LYS A 112 9.01 11.78 -20.12
N LEU A 113 8.84 10.54 -19.67
CA LEU A 113 9.42 10.06 -18.42
C LEU A 113 10.86 9.57 -18.62
N GLU A 114 11.74 9.90 -17.67
CA GLU A 114 13.12 9.44 -17.66
C GLU A 114 13.29 8.15 -16.83
N GLY A 115 14.10 7.22 -17.36
CA GLY A 115 14.40 5.93 -16.73
C GLY A 115 13.48 4.80 -17.21
N GLU A 116 13.54 3.66 -16.52
CA GLU A 116 12.72 2.50 -16.84
C GLU A 116 11.37 2.59 -16.13
N TRP A 117 10.32 2.80 -16.92
CA TRP A 117 8.94 2.83 -16.46
C TRP A 117 8.13 1.71 -17.11
N THR A 118 7.25 1.09 -16.35
CA THR A 118 6.25 0.15 -16.86
C THR A 118 4.85 0.65 -16.52
N PHE A 119 3.90 0.29 -17.38
CA PHE A 119 2.54 0.83 -17.36
C PHE A 119 1.52 -0.31 -17.35
N ALA A 120 0.43 -0.12 -16.61
CA ALA A 120 -0.76 -0.93 -16.67
C ALA A 120 -1.98 -0.02 -16.81
N SER A 121 -2.99 -0.47 -17.54
CA SER A 121 -4.28 0.21 -17.66
C SER A 121 -5.41 -0.80 -17.57
N ALA A 122 -6.57 -0.30 -17.15
CA ALA A 122 -7.82 -1.04 -17.06
C ALA A 122 -8.94 -0.15 -17.59
N GLY A 123 -9.78 -0.71 -18.46
CA GLY A 123 -10.86 0.02 -19.12
C GLY A 123 -11.97 0.44 -18.17
N MET A 124 -12.70 1.49 -18.55
CA MET A 124 -14.00 1.80 -17.95
C MET A 124 -15.05 1.85 -19.05
N THR A 125 -16.22 1.27 -18.79
CA THR A 125 -17.35 1.35 -19.73
C THR A 125 -18.08 2.65 -19.48
N ARG A 126 -18.61 3.27 -20.54
CA ARG A 126 -19.62 4.32 -20.47
C ARG A 126 -20.92 3.84 -21.11
N PRO A 127 -22.06 4.41 -20.72
CA PRO A 127 -23.31 4.18 -21.44
C PRO A 127 -23.20 4.90 -22.78
N ASP A 128 -23.26 4.15 -23.87
CA ASP A 128 -23.25 4.73 -25.20
C ASP A 128 -24.44 5.67 -25.40
N GLU A 129 -24.20 6.76 -26.14
CA GLU A 129 -25.23 7.65 -26.61
C GLU A 129 -26.12 6.94 -27.65
N PRO A 130 -27.38 7.37 -27.87
CA PRO A 130 -28.28 6.79 -28.86
C PRO A 130 -27.82 6.94 -30.34
N TYR A 131 -26.63 7.48 -30.60
CA TYR A 131 -25.99 7.47 -31.91
C TYR A 131 -24.96 6.34 -31.95
N ALA A 132 -25.40 5.17 -32.39
CA ALA A 132 -24.52 4.07 -32.76
C ALA A 132 -23.49 4.57 -33.77
N GLU A 133 -22.20 4.50 -33.42
CA GLU A 133 -21.14 4.42 -34.42
C GLU A 133 -21.46 3.17 -35.28
N PRO A 134 -21.76 3.33 -36.58
CA PRO A 134 -22.42 2.29 -37.38
C PRO A 134 -21.55 1.04 -37.60
N GLU A 135 -20.27 1.07 -37.23
CA GLU A 135 -19.37 -0.07 -37.39
C GLU A 135 -19.47 -1.11 -36.28
N ARG A 136 -20.10 -0.80 -35.13
CA ARG A 136 -20.19 -1.76 -34.01
C ARG A 136 -21.53 -1.70 -33.27
N SER A 137 -22.62 -2.01 -33.97
CA SER A 137 -23.93 -2.25 -33.34
C SER A 137 -24.07 -3.71 -32.90
N GLY A 138 -24.13 -3.97 -31.59
CA GLY A 138 -24.41 -5.31 -31.05
C GLY A 138 -24.17 -5.43 -29.54
N VAL A 139 -24.85 -6.39 -28.91
CA VAL A 139 -24.75 -6.73 -27.47
C VAL A 139 -23.37 -7.30 -27.09
N GLU A 140 -22.47 -7.47 -28.08
CA GLU A 140 -21.08 -7.90 -27.93
C GLU A 140 -20.09 -6.75 -27.68
N MET A 141 -20.53 -5.48 -27.67
CA MET A 141 -19.67 -4.29 -27.44
C MET A 141 -19.60 -3.82 -25.98
N ILE A 142 -20.24 -4.56 -25.07
CA ILE A 142 -19.92 -4.50 -23.64
C ILE A 142 -18.95 -5.65 -23.38
N ASP A 143 -17.85 -5.69 -24.15
CA ASP A 143 -16.74 -6.52 -23.71
C ASP A 143 -16.15 -5.88 -22.44
N GLN A 144 -15.52 -6.72 -21.64
CA GLN A 144 -14.99 -6.35 -20.33
C GLN A 144 -13.75 -5.43 -20.44
N GLU A 145 -13.51 -4.78 -21.59
CA GLU A 145 -12.25 -4.10 -21.91
C GLU A 145 -12.36 -2.56 -21.91
N GLY A 146 -13.55 -1.96 -21.91
CA GLY A 146 -13.78 -0.50 -21.71
C GLY A 146 -14.26 0.27 -22.95
N SER A 147 -14.66 1.54 -22.79
CA SER A 147 -15.11 2.41 -23.90
C SER A 147 -13.94 3.02 -24.68
N ASP A 148 -14.14 3.23 -25.99
CA ASP A 148 -13.17 3.95 -26.82
C ASP A 148 -13.03 5.43 -26.40
N CYS A 149 -11.82 5.96 -26.55
CA CYS A 149 -11.57 7.39 -26.46
C CYS A 149 -12.25 8.15 -27.61
N ARG A 150 -12.79 9.33 -27.32
CA ARG A 150 -13.62 10.11 -28.24
C ARG A 150 -12.80 11.12 -29.02
N GLY A 151 -13.08 11.18 -30.32
CA GLY A 151 -12.58 12.22 -31.23
C GLY A 151 -11.24 11.88 -31.87
N PRO A 152 -10.86 12.59 -32.94
CA PRO A 152 -9.75 12.19 -33.83
C PRO A 152 -8.36 12.41 -33.23
N ALA A 153 -8.25 13.01 -32.03
CA ALA A 153 -6.97 13.36 -31.41
C ALA A 153 -6.37 12.23 -30.55
N LEU A 154 -7.21 11.31 -30.06
CA LEU A 154 -6.82 10.23 -29.16
C LEU A 154 -7.33 8.88 -29.69
N THR A 155 -6.52 7.83 -29.55
CA THR A 155 -6.90 6.43 -29.82
C THR A 155 -6.87 5.61 -28.54
N GLY A 156 -7.51 4.43 -28.56
CA GLY A 156 -7.43 3.43 -27.51
C GLY A 156 -8.60 3.49 -26.53
N THR A 157 -8.43 2.76 -25.44
CA THR A 157 -9.46 2.55 -24.43
C THR A 157 -9.34 3.59 -23.32
N LEU A 158 -10.47 4.21 -22.98
CA LEU A 158 -10.62 5.02 -21.80
C LEU A 158 -10.59 4.16 -20.54
N GLY A 159 -9.86 4.60 -19.53
CA GLY A 159 -9.85 3.91 -18.25
C GLY A 159 -9.08 4.62 -17.16
N VAL A 160 -8.52 3.78 -16.29
CA VAL A 160 -7.53 4.16 -15.28
C VAL A 160 -6.18 3.54 -15.64
N ALA A 161 -5.09 4.15 -15.20
CA ALA A 161 -3.75 3.62 -15.44
C ALA A 161 -2.82 3.81 -14.25
N ILE A 162 -1.84 2.92 -14.15
CA ILE A 162 -0.72 2.99 -13.21
C ILE A 162 0.56 2.97 -14.02
N ALA A 163 1.47 3.92 -13.77
CA ALA A 163 2.84 3.87 -14.21
C ALA A 163 3.76 3.75 -12.99
N VAL A 164 4.73 2.85 -13.03
CA VAL A 164 5.73 2.68 -11.96
C VAL A 164 7.14 2.77 -12.53
N LYS A 165 8.04 3.40 -11.78
CA LYS A 165 9.48 3.42 -12.10
C LYS A 165 10.09 2.10 -11.64
N GLY A 166 10.11 1.13 -12.53
CA GLY A 166 10.40 -0.27 -12.24
C GLY A 166 9.59 -1.18 -13.16
N LYS A 167 9.47 -2.46 -12.79
CA LYS A 167 8.81 -3.49 -13.60
C LYS A 167 7.55 -4.02 -12.91
N ILE A 168 6.39 -3.82 -13.54
CA ILE A 168 5.14 -4.47 -13.15
C ILE A 168 5.25 -5.97 -13.48
N THR A 169 5.06 -6.82 -12.46
CA THR A 169 5.12 -8.29 -12.59
C THR A 169 3.73 -8.90 -12.68
N TRP A 170 2.73 -8.22 -12.13
CA TRP A 170 1.34 -8.69 -12.08
C TRP A 170 0.37 -7.51 -12.08
N LYS A 171 -0.84 -7.73 -12.63
CA LYS A 171 -1.96 -6.79 -12.53
C LYS A 171 -3.28 -7.52 -12.28
N THR A 172 -4.23 -6.85 -11.65
CA THR A 172 -5.63 -7.29 -11.53
C THR A 172 -6.57 -6.14 -11.79
N GLU A 173 -7.75 -6.49 -12.26
CA GLU A 173 -8.86 -5.57 -12.55
C GLU A 173 -10.09 -6.13 -11.84
N THR A 174 -10.88 -5.27 -11.22
CA THR A 174 -12.11 -5.68 -10.53
C THR A 174 -13.18 -4.64 -10.80
N ASP A 175 -14.10 -5.01 -11.68
CA ASP A 175 -15.14 -4.12 -12.17
C ASP A 175 -16.24 -3.93 -11.14
N PHE A 176 -16.86 -2.76 -11.21
CA PHE A 176 -18.03 -2.46 -10.41
C PHE A 176 -19.30 -3.02 -11.06
N GLU A 177 -20.11 -3.70 -10.24
CA GLU A 177 -21.46 -4.14 -10.60
C GLU A 177 -22.42 -2.95 -10.65
N THR A 178 -22.33 -2.13 -11.70
CA THR A 178 -23.23 -0.99 -11.91
C THR A 178 -24.26 -1.28 -13.02
N PRO A 179 -25.54 -0.87 -12.84
CA PRO A 179 -26.58 -1.09 -13.84
C PRO A 179 -26.31 -0.37 -15.16
N LEU A 180 -26.63 -1.01 -16.28
CA LEU A 180 -26.57 -0.41 -17.61
C LEU A 180 -27.61 0.72 -17.74
N GLY A 181 -27.20 1.89 -18.27
CA GLY A 181 -28.09 3.00 -18.61
C GLY A 181 -28.13 4.20 -17.65
N LEU A 182 -27.29 4.23 -16.60
CA LEU A 182 -27.07 5.43 -15.78
C LEU A 182 -26.04 6.36 -16.44
N THR A 183 -26.06 7.68 -16.23
CA THR A 183 -25.19 8.65 -16.93
C THR A 183 -23.68 8.50 -16.71
N MET A 184 -23.26 7.67 -15.75
CA MET A 184 -21.88 7.30 -15.51
C MET A 184 -21.76 5.78 -15.68
N GLY A 185 -20.68 5.29 -16.28
CA GLY A 185 -20.57 3.85 -16.59
C GLY A 185 -19.74 3.06 -15.57
N ARG A 186 -19.39 1.81 -15.93
CA ARG A 186 -18.70 0.85 -15.07
C ARG A 186 -17.25 1.25 -14.88
N GLY A 187 -16.91 1.71 -13.68
CA GLY A 187 -15.53 1.86 -13.22
C GLY A 187 -14.93 0.51 -12.80
N THR A 188 -13.62 0.54 -12.51
CA THR A 188 -12.86 -0.64 -12.09
C THR A 188 -11.83 -0.26 -11.02
N VAL A 189 -11.34 -1.26 -10.30
CA VAL A 189 -10.15 -1.15 -9.44
C VAL A 189 -9.01 -1.87 -10.14
N LEU A 190 -8.01 -1.10 -10.57
CA LEU A 190 -6.77 -1.63 -11.14
C LEU A 190 -5.73 -1.71 -10.03
N CYS A 191 -5.12 -2.86 -9.81
CA CYS A 191 -3.97 -3.01 -8.93
C CYS A 191 -2.80 -3.67 -9.65
N VAL A 192 -1.58 -3.33 -9.26
CA VAL A 192 -0.34 -3.90 -9.79
C VAL A 192 0.62 -4.32 -8.68
N GLU A 193 1.38 -5.37 -8.97
CA GLU A 193 2.58 -5.78 -8.23
C GLU A 193 3.81 -5.27 -8.97
N VAL A 194 4.81 -4.80 -8.23
CA VAL A 194 6.07 -4.28 -8.78
C VAL A 194 7.22 -5.17 -8.29
N GLU A 195 8.10 -5.57 -9.20
CA GLU A 195 9.25 -6.42 -8.90
C GLU A 195 10.07 -5.84 -7.75
N GLY A 196 10.22 -6.62 -6.67
CA GLY A 196 11.01 -6.24 -5.50
C GLY A 196 10.29 -5.37 -4.47
N TRP A 197 9.02 -5.01 -4.68
CA TRP A 197 8.25 -4.17 -3.76
C TRP A 197 7.30 -5.01 -2.91
N GLU A 198 7.18 -4.68 -1.62
CA GLU A 198 6.13 -5.24 -0.76
C GLU A 198 4.76 -4.58 -1.02
N SER A 199 4.75 -3.28 -1.33
CA SER A 199 3.53 -2.51 -1.53
C SER A 199 2.93 -2.74 -2.92
N HIS A 200 1.65 -3.06 -2.95
CA HIS A 200 0.85 -3.04 -4.17
C HIS A 200 0.39 -1.62 -4.47
N VAL A 201 0.25 -1.28 -5.74
CA VAL A 201 -0.28 0.02 -6.15
C VAL A 201 -1.63 -0.20 -6.79
N CYS A 202 -2.65 0.53 -6.33
CA CYS A 202 -4.01 0.45 -6.84
C CYS A 202 -4.53 1.83 -7.25
N THR A 203 -5.33 1.87 -8.31
CA THR A 203 -6.06 3.05 -8.74
C THR A 203 -7.51 2.73 -9.04
N THR A 204 -8.41 3.69 -8.83
CA THR A 204 -9.81 3.55 -9.20
C THR A 204 -10.45 4.88 -9.60
N HIS A 205 -11.58 4.80 -10.30
CA HIS A 205 -12.47 5.92 -10.55
C HIS A 205 -13.89 5.47 -10.17
N VAL A 206 -14.42 6.02 -9.07
CA VAL A 206 -15.74 5.66 -8.52
C VAL A 206 -16.78 6.61 -9.05
N ALA A 207 -17.87 6.08 -9.60
CA ALA A 207 -18.96 6.89 -10.12
C ALA A 207 -19.92 7.32 -8.99
N ASN A 208 -20.29 8.61 -8.98
CA ASN A 208 -21.33 9.14 -8.10
C ASN A 208 -22.56 9.55 -8.92
N PHE A 209 -23.60 8.71 -8.87
CA PHE A 209 -24.81 8.80 -9.69
C PHE A 209 -25.83 9.86 -9.22
N GLY A 210 -25.46 10.72 -8.28
CA GLY A 210 -26.31 11.76 -7.71
C GLY A 210 -26.89 11.39 -6.34
N SER A 211 -28.01 12.01 -5.97
CA SER A 211 -28.59 11.90 -4.63
C SER A 211 -29.81 10.97 -4.59
N GLY A 212 -29.90 10.10 -3.59
CA GLY A 212 -31.05 9.25 -3.32
C GLY A 212 -30.64 7.85 -2.88
N ALA A 213 -31.48 7.18 -2.09
CA ALA A 213 -31.12 5.93 -1.40
C ALA A 213 -30.59 4.82 -2.35
N THR A 214 -31.13 4.73 -3.56
CA THR A 214 -30.65 3.76 -4.57
C THR A 214 -29.25 4.10 -5.08
N PHE A 215 -28.99 5.37 -5.40
CA PHE A 215 -27.68 5.82 -5.87
C PHE A 215 -26.63 5.77 -4.75
N ASP A 216 -27.03 6.07 -3.51
CA ASP A 216 -26.19 5.87 -2.34
C ASP A 216 -25.84 4.39 -2.12
N GLY A 217 -26.76 3.47 -2.44
CA GLY A 217 -26.52 2.03 -2.46
C GLY A 217 -25.45 1.63 -3.48
N TYR A 218 -25.58 2.03 -4.75
CA TYR A 218 -24.58 1.72 -5.77
C TYR A 218 -23.21 2.35 -5.49
N TYR A 219 -23.20 3.55 -4.93
CA TYR A 219 -21.94 4.18 -4.50
C TYR A 219 -21.30 3.36 -3.38
N LYS A 220 -22.09 2.94 -2.39
CA LYS A 220 -21.61 2.08 -1.30
C LYS A 220 -21.05 0.76 -1.81
N ASP A 221 -21.72 0.09 -2.74
CA ASP A 221 -21.27 -1.18 -3.30
C ASP A 221 -19.92 -1.05 -4.02
N GLN A 222 -19.69 0.07 -4.73
CA GLN A 222 -18.38 0.39 -5.32
C GLN A 222 -17.31 0.54 -4.24
N ILE A 223 -17.56 1.33 -3.18
CA ILE A 223 -16.59 1.51 -2.08
C ILE A 223 -16.30 0.20 -1.35
N ASP A 224 -17.32 -0.62 -1.10
CA ASP A 224 -17.15 -1.94 -0.49
C ASP A 224 -16.30 -2.84 -1.40
N THR A 225 -16.49 -2.78 -2.72
CA THR A 225 -15.66 -3.49 -3.69
C THR A 225 -14.20 -3.03 -3.63
N VAL A 226 -13.94 -1.72 -3.64
CA VAL A 226 -12.59 -1.16 -3.47
C VAL A 226 -11.96 -1.65 -2.17
N ALA A 227 -12.65 -1.51 -1.04
CA ALA A 227 -12.18 -1.96 0.27
C ALA A 227 -11.90 -3.48 0.29
N ASN A 228 -12.75 -4.27 -0.35
CA ASN A 228 -12.59 -5.72 -0.45
C ASN A 228 -11.42 -6.15 -1.33
N VAL A 229 -11.06 -5.37 -2.35
CA VAL A 229 -9.86 -5.60 -3.16
C VAL A 229 -8.61 -5.26 -2.35
N VAL A 230 -8.53 -4.03 -1.82
CA VAL A 230 -7.31 -3.55 -1.18
C VAL A 230 -6.97 -4.28 0.12
N LYS A 231 -7.97 -4.74 0.88
CA LYS A 231 -7.74 -5.52 2.12
C LYS A 231 -7.07 -6.88 1.91
N LYS A 232 -7.00 -7.37 0.66
CA LYS A 232 -6.32 -8.63 0.32
C LYS A 232 -4.80 -8.49 0.33
N PHE A 233 -4.30 -7.26 0.21
CA PHE A 233 -2.87 -6.99 0.17
C PHE A 233 -2.35 -6.60 1.56
N PRO A 234 -1.18 -7.10 1.98
CA PRO A 234 -0.57 -6.74 3.26
C PRO A 234 -0.08 -5.27 3.28
N SER A 235 0.37 -4.75 2.14
CA SER A 235 0.70 -3.34 1.94
C SER A 235 0.14 -2.85 0.60
N VAL A 236 -0.52 -1.70 0.61
CA VAL A 236 -1.14 -1.09 -0.58
C VAL A 236 -1.10 0.43 -0.52
N VAL A 237 -0.94 1.05 -1.69
CA VAL A 237 -1.15 2.47 -1.95
C VAL A 237 -2.29 2.59 -2.95
N LEU A 238 -3.39 3.22 -2.55
CA LEU A 238 -4.59 3.39 -3.36
C LEU A 238 -4.79 4.86 -3.69
N GLY A 239 -4.68 5.22 -4.95
CA GLY A 239 -5.10 6.53 -5.48
C GLY A 239 -6.44 6.45 -6.19
N GLY A 240 -7.14 7.57 -6.34
CA GLY A 240 -8.28 7.61 -7.25
C GLY A 240 -9.12 8.86 -7.14
N ASP A 241 -10.03 8.99 -8.10
CA ASP A 241 -11.16 9.91 -8.03
C ASP A 241 -12.37 9.16 -7.45
N PHE A 242 -12.81 9.58 -6.27
CA PHE A 242 -13.92 8.97 -5.55
C PHE A 242 -15.24 9.73 -5.77
N ASN A 243 -15.24 10.87 -6.46
CA ASN A 243 -16.43 11.68 -6.71
C ASN A 243 -17.28 12.00 -5.45
N THR A 244 -16.69 12.06 -4.25
CA THR A 244 -17.37 12.47 -3.02
C THR A 244 -16.51 13.34 -2.12
N ARG A 245 -17.14 14.40 -1.58
CA ARG A 245 -16.59 15.20 -0.47
C ARG A 245 -17.02 14.68 0.90
N ASP A 246 -17.98 13.77 0.94
CA ASP A 246 -18.50 13.19 2.18
C ASP A 246 -17.63 12.00 2.59
N GLN A 247 -16.69 12.26 3.48
CA GLN A 247 -15.76 11.26 4.02
C GLN A 247 -16.46 10.14 4.80
N ASN A 248 -17.72 10.33 5.22
CA ASN A 248 -18.48 9.24 5.85
C ASN A 248 -18.78 8.11 4.85
N LYS A 249 -18.88 8.42 3.56
CA LYS A 249 -19.05 7.40 2.52
C LYS A 249 -17.78 6.58 2.28
N LEU A 250 -16.62 7.04 2.76
CA LEU A 250 -15.31 6.39 2.61
C LEU A 250 -14.84 5.66 3.88
N GLN A 251 -15.68 5.53 4.91
CA GLN A 251 -15.31 4.91 6.19
C GLN A 251 -14.71 3.49 6.08
N PRO A 252 -15.16 2.61 5.16
CA PRO A 252 -14.50 1.33 4.95
C PRO A 252 -13.00 1.45 4.61
N LEU A 253 -12.61 2.49 3.86
CA LEU A 253 -11.22 2.75 3.50
C LEU A 253 -10.44 3.40 4.64
N TYR A 254 -11.04 4.39 5.33
CA TYR A 254 -10.44 5.01 6.52
C TYR A 254 -10.21 4.03 7.67
N SER A 255 -11.00 2.95 7.75
CA SER A 255 -10.82 1.90 8.74
C SER A 255 -9.64 0.97 8.42
N LEU A 256 -9.21 0.93 7.16
CA LEU A 256 -8.15 0.04 6.67
C LEU A 256 -6.82 0.77 6.46
N MET A 257 -6.87 2.06 6.13
CA MET A 257 -5.74 2.80 5.57
C MET A 257 -5.70 4.24 6.08
N SER A 258 -4.49 4.78 6.17
CA SER A 258 -4.27 6.21 6.38
C SER A 258 -4.54 6.96 5.08
N GLU A 259 -5.26 8.07 5.15
CA GLU A 259 -5.41 8.99 4.01
C GLU A 259 -4.36 10.09 4.10
N CYS A 260 -3.85 10.47 2.93
CA CYS A 260 -2.68 11.32 2.81
C CYS A 260 -2.88 12.68 3.49
N ASP A 261 -3.98 13.36 3.15
CA ASP A 261 -4.22 14.77 3.42
C ASP A 261 -5.21 14.98 4.60
N GLN A 262 -5.07 14.17 5.66
CA GLN A 262 -5.78 14.37 6.94
C GLN A 262 -5.00 15.21 7.95
N ARG A 263 -3.73 15.51 7.67
CA ARG A 263 -2.84 16.27 8.56
C ARG A 263 -1.89 17.13 7.74
N ALA A 264 -1.43 18.24 8.32
CA ALA A 264 -0.39 19.06 7.73
C ALA A 264 0.99 18.41 7.97
N TYR A 265 1.82 18.41 6.93
CA TYR A 265 3.17 17.87 6.90
C TYR A 265 4.25 18.97 6.90
N THR A 266 3.87 20.23 6.63
CA THR A 266 4.79 21.37 6.76
C THR A 266 4.58 22.12 8.08
N PRO A 267 5.64 22.36 8.88
CA PRO A 267 5.54 23.11 10.14
C PRO A 267 5.22 24.61 9.97
N ASP A 268 5.36 25.17 8.76
CA ASP A 268 5.19 26.59 8.46
C ASP A 268 3.74 26.99 8.13
N GLY A 269 2.82 26.03 8.12
CA GLY A 269 1.39 26.23 7.87
C GLY A 269 1.04 26.55 6.41
N THR A 270 1.95 26.26 5.47
CA THR A 270 1.68 26.41 4.03
C THR A 270 0.90 25.24 3.44
N ASP A 271 1.03 24.05 4.02
CA ASP A 271 0.25 22.85 3.74
C ASP A 271 -1.06 22.85 4.56
N ALA A 272 -2.19 22.95 3.87
CA ALA A 272 -3.52 22.89 4.48
C ALA A 272 -4.04 21.46 4.49
N VAL A 273 -4.88 21.10 5.46
CA VAL A 273 -5.54 19.78 5.47
C VAL A 273 -6.80 19.78 4.64
N ASN A 274 -7.13 18.64 4.04
CA ASN A 274 -8.33 18.47 3.22
C ASN A 274 -8.44 19.49 2.09
N GLU A 275 -7.35 19.65 1.35
CA GLU A 275 -7.27 20.59 0.26
C GLU A 275 -8.25 20.24 -0.87
N PRO A 276 -8.79 21.25 -1.58
CA PRO A 276 -9.64 20.97 -2.72
C PRO A 276 -8.86 20.36 -3.87
N THR A 277 -9.37 19.26 -4.41
CA THR A 277 -8.74 18.54 -5.51
C THR A 277 -9.48 18.71 -6.84
N LYS A 278 -10.73 19.20 -6.84
CA LYS A 278 -11.54 19.45 -8.03
C LYS A 278 -12.18 20.83 -8.00
N ILE A 279 -12.28 21.45 -9.17
CA ILE A 279 -13.07 22.65 -9.43
C ILE A 279 -14.28 22.25 -10.30
N THR A 280 -15.49 22.57 -9.85
CA THR A 280 -16.74 22.32 -10.59
C THR A 280 -17.40 23.63 -10.96
N ARG A 281 -17.95 23.70 -12.18
CA ARG A 281 -18.82 24.82 -12.56
C ARG A 281 -20.15 24.78 -11.80
N SER A 282 -20.55 25.91 -11.23
CA SER A 282 -21.81 26.09 -10.51
C SER A 282 -22.60 27.25 -11.10
N ASN A 283 -23.88 27.42 -10.74
CA ASN A 283 -24.70 28.58 -11.13
C ASN A 283 -24.70 28.88 -12.64
N VAL A 284 -24.68 27.82 -13.48
CA VAL A 284 -24.68 27.95 -14.94
C VAL A 284 -26.02 28.51 -15.41
N VAL A 285 -25.98 29.63 -16.12
CA VAL A 285 -27.12 30.23 -16.81
C VAL A 285 -26.93 29.95 -18.29
N THR A 286 -27.96 29.41 -18.93
CA THR A 286 -27.98 29.12 -20.35
C THR A 286 -28.96 30.02 -21.10
N ASP A 287 -28.67 30.29 -22.36
CA ASP A 287 -29.62 30.88 -23.30
C ASP A 287 -30.66 29.84 -23.77
N ALA A 288 -31.63 30.29 -24.57
CA ALA A 288 -32.71 29.44 -25.09
C ALA A 288 -32.23 28.28 -26.00
N ASN A 289 -30.96 28.26 -26.41
CA ASN A 289 -30.35 27.23 -27.25
C ASN A 289 -29.34 26.37 -26.46
N GLY A 290 -29.27 26.53 -25.13
CA GLY A 290 -28.34 25.79 -24.27
C GLY A 290 -26.94 26.41 -24.15
N GLY A 291 -26.69 27.56 -24.78
CA GLY A 291 -25.42 28.30 -24.71
C GLY A 291 -25.17 28.88 -23.32
N ILE A 292 -24.00 28.63 -22.71
CA ILE A 292 -23.68 29.22 -21.39
C ILE A 292 -23.47 30.73 -21.53
N VAL A 293 -24.28 31.50 -20.81
CA VAL A 293 -24.19 32.98 -20.75
C VAL A 293 -23.50 33.48 -19.48
N SER A 294 -23.53 32.71 -18.39
CA SER A 294 -22.74 32.97 -17.17
C SER A 294 -22.63 31.73 -16.31
N HIS A 295 -21.60 31.64 -15.46
CA HIS A 295 -21.42 30.58 -14.48
C HIS A 295 -20.55 31.04 -13.31
N GLY A 296 -20.59 30.30 -12.20
CA GLY A 296 -19.68 30.37 -11.07
C GLY A 296 -18.86 29.09 -10.91
N TYR A 297 -18.07 29.00 -9.85
CA TYR A 297 -17.23 27.85 -9.55
C TYR A 297 -17.33 27.45 -8.08
N GLU A 298 -17.25 26.15 -7.83
CA GLU A 298 -17.17 25.52 -6.52
C GLU A 298 -15.95 24.60 -6.47
N THR A 299 -15.36 24.45 -5.28
CA THR A 299 -14.19 23.58 -5.06
C THR A 299 -14.57 22.42 -4.14
N SER A 300 -14.03 21.23 -4.41
CA SER A 300 -14.29 20.03 -3.61
C SER A 300 -13.06 19.13 -3.51
N LYS A 301 -12.85 18.49 -2.36
CA LYS A 301 -11.93 17.34 -2.22
C LYS A 301 -12.69 16.08 -2.63
N ILE A 302 -12.32 15.49 -3.76
CA ILE A 302 -12.93 14.25 -4.26
C ILE A 302 -11.90 13.23 -4.74
N ASP A 303 -10.64 13.64 -4.89
CA ASP A 303 -9.51 12.77 -5.18
C ASP A 303 -8.83 12.43 -3.86
N TYR A 304 -8.47 11.16 -3.69
CA TYR A 304 -7.88 10.68 -2.45
C TYR A 304 -6.72 9.75 -2.72
N LEU A 305 -5.74 9.80 -1.81
CA LEU A 305 -4.60 8.91 -1.78
C LEU A 305 -4.58 8.25 -0.40
N PHE A 306 -4.69 6.93 -0.38
CA PHE A 306 -4.68 6.10 0.81
C PHE A 306 -3.46 5.20 0.80
N SER A 307 -2.99 4.83 1.99
CA SER A 307 -2.08 3.71 2.12
C SER A 307 -2.24 3.01 3.45
N THR A 308 -2.05 1.68 3.44
CA THR A 308 -1.85 0.91 4.69
C THR A 308 -0.63 1.38 5.45
N ASP A 309 0.33 1.93 4.71
CA ASP A 309 1.53 2.57 5.24
C ASP A 309 1.15 4.02 5.55
N ALA A 310 1.59 4.57 6.68
CA ALA A 310 1.38 6.00 6.88
C ALA A 310 2.19 6.80 5.84
N PHE A 311 1.82 8.05 5.65
CA PHE A 311 2.60 8.98 4.83
C PHE A 311 3.60 9.77 5.66
N THR A 312 4.76 10.07 5.08
CA THR A 312 5.78 10.99 5.63
C THR A 312 5.65 12.41 5.11
N GLY A 313 4.88 12.58 4.03
CA GLY A 313 4.55 13.86 3.41
C GLY A 313 3.37 13.65 2.47
N CYS A 314 2.48 14.63 2.41
CA CYS A 314 1.34 14.71 1.50
C CYS A 314 1.05 16.17 1.20
N ASP A 315 0.57 16.46 0.00
CA ASP A 315 0.12 17.79 -0.41
C ASP A 315 -0.62 17.67 -1.76
N SER A 316 -1.45 18.65 -2.10
CA SER A 316 -2.07 18.77 -3.42
C SER A 316 -1.46 19.94 -4.20
N TRP A 317 -1.04 19.70 -5.44
CA TRP A 317 -0.39 20.77 -6.22
C TRP A 317 -1.43 21.68 -6.90
N THR A 318 -2.23 22.39 -6.11
CA THR A 318 -3.38 23.18 -6.59
C THR A 318 -3.03 24.18 -7.71
N GLN A 319 -1.78 24.64 -7.80
CA GLN A 319 -1.29 25.52 -8.86
C GLN A 319 -1.16 24.83 -10.25
N LEU A 320 -1.01 23.51 -10.29
CA LEU A 320 -1.01 22.69 -11.51
C LEU A 320 -2.39 22.11 -11.85
N GLY A 321 -3.29 22.06 -10.86
CA GLY A 321 -4.72 22.23 -11.15
C GLY A 321 -4.97 23.64 -11.70
N ASP A 322 -6.15 23.87 -12.25
CA ASP A 322 -6.57 25.13 -12.91
C ASP A 322 -6.61 26.38 -11.98
N ARG A 323 -5.59 26.65 -11.17
CA ARG A 323 -5.52 27.84 -10.30
C ARG A 323 -4.51 28.89 -10.76
N THR A 324 -3.81 28.65 -11.86
CA THR A 324 -3.06 29.70 -12.54
C THR A 324 -4.04 30.59 -13.33
N ASP A 325 -4.69 31.51 -12.59
CA ASP A 325 -5.46 32.68 -13.06
C ASP A 325 -6.99 32.60 -13.21
N TYR A 326 -7.71 32.10 -12.20
CA TYR A 326 -9.15 32.38 -12.00
C TYR A 326 -9.45 33.83 -11.56
N ARG A 327 -8.67 34.83 -11.99
CA ARG A 327 -9.18 36.20 -11.96
C ARG A 327 -10.28 36.28 -13.02
N VAL A 328 -11.37 36.96 -12.68
CA VAL A 328 -12.53 37.21 -13.57
C VAL A 328 -12.11 37.79 -14.94
N THR A 329 -10.89 38.31 -15.06
CA THR A 329 -10.30 38.93 -16.24
C THR A 329 -9.66 37.99 -17.27
N VAL A 330 -9.47 36.69 -16.99
CA VAL A 330 -8.80 35.71 -17.90
C VAL A 330 -9.69 34.49 -18.21
N GLN A 331 -11.00 34.64 -18.06
CA GLN A 331 -11.97 33.56 -18.24
C GLN A 331 -12.08 33.09 -19.70
N PRO A 332 -12.26 31.78 -19.96
CA PRO A 332 -12.60 31.26 -21.28
C PRO A 332 -13.80 31.99 -21.88
N THR A 333 -13.64 32.56 -23.08
CA THR A 333 -14.76 33.13 -23.82
C THR A 333 -15.46 32.01 -24.59
N CYS A 334 -16.63 31.60 -24.14
CA CYS A 334 -17.48 30.68 -24.91
C CYS A 334 -18.26 31.50 -25.94
N THR A 335 -18.05 31.29 -27.25
CA THR A 335 -18.75 32.03 -28.31
C THR A 335 -19.43 31.11 -29.33
N SER A 336 -20.59 31.53 -29.84
CA SER A 336 -21.26 30.90 -30.97
C SER A 336 -20.72 31.47 -32.28
N THR A 337 -20.15 30.63 -33.15
CA THR A 337 -19.83 31.03 -34.54
C THR A 337 -21.01 30.70 -35.48
N THR A 338 -21.09 31.43 -36.59
CA THR A 338 -22.17 31.29 -37.60
C THR A 338 -21.59 30.56 -38.83
N PRO A 339 -22.24 29.52 -39.40
CA PRO A 339 -23.60 29.03 -39.13
C PRO A 339 -23.74 28.28 -37.79
N LYS A 340 -24.90 28.48 -37.15
CA LYS A 340 -25.28 28.04 -35.79
C LYS A 340 -25.44 26.52 -35.58
N THR A 341 -24.74 25.69 -36.37
CA THR A 341 -24.70 24.23 -36.22
C THR A 341 -23.37 23.73 -35.69
N ASN A 342 -22.35 24.59 -35.61
CA ASN A 342 -21.05 24.27 -35.03
C ASN A 342 -20.91 25.01 -33.69
N TRP A 343 -20.87 24.24 -32.61
CA TRP A 343 -20.59 24.75 -31.27
C TRP A 343 -19.07 24.90 -31.07
N SER A 344 -18.62 26.05 -30.59
CA SER A 344 -17.21 26.24 -30.22
C SER A 344 -17.01 25.95 -28.73
N PRO A 345 -16.07 25.08 -28.33
CA PRO A 345 -15.69 24.91 -26.93
C PRO A 345 -15.12 26.22 -26.36
N CYS A 346 -15.28 26.42 -25.05
CA CYS A 346 -14.72 27.57 -24.36
C CYS A 346 -13.18 27.58 -24.50
N ASP A 347 -12.56 28.72 -24.84
CA ASP A 347 -11.10 28.85 -25.03
C ASP A 347 -10.36 28.71 -23.68
N PRO A 348 -9.73 27.55 -23.38
CA PRO A 348 -9.10 27.34 -22.08
C PRO A 348 -7.84 28.19 -21.90
N ASP A 349 -7.42 28.45 -20.65
CA ASP A 349 -6.09 28.99 -20.40
C ASP A 349 -5.04 28.01 -20.98
N PRO A 350 -4.08 28.49 -21.81
CA PRO A 350 -3.06 27.64 -22.43
C PRO A 350 -2.11 26.96 -21.43
N THR A 351 -2.18 27.29 -20.13
CA THR A 351 -1.36 26.72 -19.05
C THR A 351 -2.11 25.72 -18.16
N ALA A 352 -3.42 25.53 -18.36
CA ALA A 352 -4.24 24.60 -17.57
C ALA A 352 -4.09 23.14 -18.04
N TYR A 353 -4.03 22.20 -17.09
CA TYR A 353 -3.86 20.76 -17.36
C TYR A 353 -5.15 19.95 -17.14
N SER A 354 -5.89 20.24 -16.07
CA SER A 354 -7.12 19.54 -15.68
C SER A 354 -7.94 20.42 -14.72
N ASP A 355 -9.24 20.17 -14.60
CA ASP A 355 -10.12 20.71 -13.55
C ASP A 355 -9.90 20.03 -12.19
N HIS A 356 -9.14 18.92 -12.20
CA HIS A 356 -8.59 18.30 -11.02
C HIS A 356 -7.13 18.71 -10.78
N THR A 357 -6.72 18.60 -9.53
CA THR A 357 -5.37 18.84 -9.04
C THR A 357 -4.70 17.50 -8.71
N PRO A 358 -3.40 17.30 -9.02
CA PRO A 358 -2.69 16.11 -8.59
C PRO A 358 -2.51 16.10 -7.06
N LEU A 359 -2.96 15.03 -6.42
CA LEU A 359 -2.66 14.72 -5.02
C LEU A 359 -1.47 13.76 -4.98
N TYR A 360 -0.46 14.08 -4.19
CA TYR A 360 0.74 13.26 -4.09
C TYR A 360 1.16 13.01 -2.64
N GLY A 361 1.83 11.88 -2.43
CA GLY A 361 2.20 11.40 -1.10
C GLY A 361 3.41 10.48 -1.13
N TYR A 362 4.12 10.47 -0.01
CA TYR A 362 5.32 9.67 0.21
C TYR A 362 5.03 8.68 1.32
N THR A 363 4.88 7.39 1.01
CA THR A 363 4.73 6.38 2.05
C THR A 363 6.00 6.28 2.88
N GLN A 364 5.80 5.92 4.13
CA GLN A 364 6.85 5.66 5.11
C GLN A 364 7.90 4.64 4.63
N GLY A 365 7.56 3.76 3.69
CA GLY A 365 8.46 2.74 3.16
C GLY A 365 8.90 1.74 4.23
N GLY A 366 9.82 0.88 3.84
CA GLY A 366 10.46 -0.12 4.68
C GLY A 366 11.63 0.41 5.46
N ALA A 367 12.23 -0.49 6.24
CA ALA A 367 13.42 -0.15 6.98
C ALA A 367 14.55 0.27 6.02
N LYS A 368 15.15 1.43 6.26
CA LYS A 368 16.41 1.90 5.65
C LYS A 368 17.54 0.89 5.83
N LEU A 369 17.53 0.19 6.96
CA LEU A 369 18.45 -0.89 7.27
C LEU A 369 17.62 -2.05 7.81
N ALA A 370 17.82 -3.25 7.26
CA ALA A 370 17.16 -4.48 7.71
C ALA A 370 18.19 -5.62 7.75
N TRP A 371 18.96 -5.69 8.83
CA TRP A 371 20.03 -6.68 9.01
C TRP A 371 19.54 -7.86 9.83
N LYS A 372 19.56 -9.06 9.25
CA LYS A 372 19.07 -10.27 9.90
C LYS A 372 19.94 -10.70 11.08
N LEU A 373 21.25 -10.50 10.97
CA LEU A 373 22.27 -10.96 11.93
C LEU A 373 22.19 -12.46 12.23
N ASP A 374 21.81 -13.27 11.24
CA ASP A 374 21.57 -14.71 11.38
C ASP A 374 22.78 -15.60 11.00
N GLY A 375 23.91 -14.98 10.67
CA GLY A 375 25.10 -15.67 10.17
C GLY A 375 25.02 -16.08 8.69
N GLY A 376 23.93 -15.75 7.99
CA GLY A 376 23.80 -15.93 6.55
C GLY A 376 24.64 -14.94 5.73
N PRO A 377 24.70 -15.12 4.39
CA PRO A 377 25.50 -14.26 3.49
C PRO A 377 25.09 -12.78 3.54
N ASP A 378 23.83 -12.49 3.85
CA ASP A 378 23.27 -11.13 3.96
C ASP A 378 23.04 -10.70 5.41
N ALA A 379 23.71 -11.32 6.39
CA ALA A 379 23.48 -11.05 7.81
C ALA A 379 23.67 -9.57 8.20
N THR A 380 24.49 -8.83 7.45
CA THR A 380 24.84 -7.42 7.71
C THR A 380 24.55 -6.50 6.51
N SER A 381 23.56 -6.88 5.69
CA SER A 381 23.08 -6.08 4.55
C SER A 381 21.57 -6.21 4.42
N GLY A 382 20.94 -5.26 3.73
CA GLY A 382 19.49 -5.24 3.52
C GLY A 382 18.84 -3.93 3.97
N GLY A 383 17.60 -3.71 3.51
CA GLY A 383 16.88 -2.45 3.67
C GLY A 383 17.10 -1.49 2.50
N SER A 384 16.23 -0.49 2.39
CA SER A 384 16.18 0.43 1.24
C SER A 384 17.33 1.45 1.19
N GLY A 385 18.08 1.62 2.29
CA GLY A 385 19.22 2.54 2.39
C GLY A 385 20.52 1.97 1.83
N GLY A 386 20.57 0.68 1.47
CA GLY A 386 21.76 0.05 0.89
C GLY A 386 22.97 -0.01 1.85
N HIS A 387 22.75 0.10 3.15
CA HIS A 387 23.80 0.05 4.15
C HIS A 387 24.35 -1.36 4.35
N THR A 388 25.67 -1.48 4.40
CA THR A 388 26.39 -2.71 4.75
C THR A 388 27.13 -2.54 6.07
N GLY A 389 27.28 -3.63 6.83
CA GLY A 389 27.97 -3.65 8.11
C GLY A 389 29.28 -4.43 8.06
N ALA A 390 30.24 -4.05 8.91
CA ALA A 390 31.45 -4.82 9.16
C ALA A 390 31.52 -5.25 10.63
N LEU A 391 31.60 -6.57 10.86
CA LEU A 391 31.84 -7.14 12.19
C LEU A 391 33.33 -6.98 12.58
N THR A 392 33.57 -6.50 13.79
CA THR A 392 34.90 -6.26 14.37
C THR A 392 34.95 -6.77 15.81
N GLY A 393 36.15 -7.07 16.31
CA GLY A 393 36.36 -7.57 17.67
C GLY A 393 35.78 -8.96 17.91
N GLY A 394 35.43 -9.26 19.16
CA GLY A 394 34.87 -10.55 19.57
C GLY A 394 33.35 -10.61 19.39
N GLY A 395 32.91 -10.84 18.16
CA GLY A 395 31.56 -11.31 17.85
C GLY A 395 31.57 -12.63 17.09
N ALA A 396 30.53 -13.43 17.31
CA ALA A 396 30.39 -14.75 16.69
C ALA A 396 28.95 -14.98 16.21
N TRP A 397 28.79 -15.68 15.09
CA TRP A 397 27.49 -16.14 14.62
C TRP A 397 27.10 -17.43 15.33
N THR A 398 25.86 -17.52 15.81
CA THR A 398 25.34 -18.66 16.56
C THR A 398 24.00 -19.11 16.00
N ALA A 399 23.56 -20.33 16.37
CA ALA A 399 22.25 -20.86 16.00
C ALA A 399 21.11 -20.41 16.95
N GLU A 400 21.42 -19.63 17.98
CA GLU A 400 20.43 -19.12 18.94
C GLU A 400 19.32 -18.36 18.19
N HIS A 401 18.06 -18.57 18.58
CA HIS A 401 16.89 -17.89 17.99
C HIS A 401 16.75 -18.03 16.46
N GLY A 402 17.27 -19.14 15.90
CA GLY A 402 17.28 -19.42 14.46
C GLY A 402 18.42 -18.73 13.71
N GLY A 403 19.43 -18.21 14.42
CA GLY A 403 20.56 -17.47 13.87
C GLY A 403 20.72 -16.13 14.57
N ALA A 404 21.83 -15.87 15.27
CA ALA A 404 22.04 -14.60 15.97
C ALA A 404 23.51 -14.20 16.01
N LEU A 405 23.78 -12.89 16.17
CA LEU A 405 25.08 -12.38 16.53
C LEU A 405 25.27 -12.40 18.04
N GLU A 406 26.24 -13.15 18.53
CA GLU A 406 26.74 -13.10 19.90
C GLU A 406 27.88 -12.08 20.00
N LEU A 407 27.85 -11.22 21.01
CA LEU A 407 28.86 -10.21 21.32
C LEU A 407 29.39 -10.44 22.73
N ASN A 408 30.70 -10.25 22.90
CA ASN A 408 31.46 -10.67 24.08
C ASN A 408 31.55 -9.65 25.23
N GLY A 409 30.86 -8.51 25.13
CA GLY A 409 30.91 -7.46 26.15
C GLY A 409 32.22 -6.66 26.25
N SER A 410 33.19 -6.82 25.33
CA SER A 410 34.51 -6.18 25.45
C SER A 410 34.97 -5.38 24.23
N ASP A 411 34.84 -5.93 23.02
CA ASP A 411 35.31 -5.29 21.79
C ASP A 411 34.49 -5.63 20.54
N GLY A 412 33.52 -6.53 20.64
CA GLY A 412 32.66 -6.94 19.54
C GLY A 412 31.67 -5.86 19.09
N ALA A 413 31.62 -5.54 17.79
CA ALA A 413 30.64 -4.62 17.22
C ALA A 413 30.45 -4.81 15.70
N VAL A 414 29.27 -4.47 15.18
CA VAL A 414 29.01 -4.30 13.73
C VAL A 414 28.82 -2.83 13.42
N THR A 415 29.64 -2.29 12.52
CA THR A 415 29.60 -0.86 12.15
C THR A 415 29.11 -0.68 10.71
N ALA A 416 28.09 0.16 10.52
CA ALA A 416 27.59 0.54 9.20
C ALA A 416 28.56 1.48 8.47
N THR A 417 28.45 1.55 7.13
CA THR A 417 29.26 2.44 6.28
C THR A 417 29.05 3.95 6.53
N GLY A 418 28.04 4.33 7.30
CA GLY A 418 27.72 5.73 7.60
C GLY A 418 26.53 5.86 8.58
N PRO A 419 25.99 7.09 8.75
CA PRO A 419 24.78 7.28 9.53
C PRO A 419 23.59 6.61 8.85
N VAL A 420 22.71 6.02 9.65
CA VAL A 420 21.48 5.37 9.18
C VAL A 420 20.25 6.15 9.65
N VAL A 421 20.32 6.77 10.83
CA VAL A 421 19.31 7.73 11.31
C VAL A 421 19.86 9.15 11.32
N SER A 422 18.99 10.13 11.09
CA SER A 422 19.25 11.52 11.43
C SER A 422 18.61 11.80 12.79
N THR A 423 19.43 12.10 13.80
CA THR A 423 18.94 12.28 15.19
C THR A 423 18.21 13.60 15.39
N SER A 424 18.19 14.46 14.38
CA SER A 424 17.40 15.69 14.35
C SER A 424 15.98 15.50 13.79
N ARG A 425 15.70 14.36 13.14
CA ARG A 425 14.44 14.01 12.44
C ARG A 425 13.75 12.81 13.13
N SER A 426 12.51 12.53 12.75
CA SER A 426 11.79 11.36 13.27
C SER A 426 12.45 10.08 12.76
N PHE A 427 12.54 9.04 13.59
CA PHE A 427 13.08 7.73 13.20
C PHE A 427 12.58 6.64 14.16
N THR A 428 12.74 5.38 13.74
CA THR A 428 12.49 4.20 14.58
C THR A 428 13.64 3.21 14.44
N VAL A 429 14.07 2.61 15.55
CA VAL A 429 15.04 1.51 15.57
C VAL A 429 14.43 0.31 16.29
N SER A 430 14.64 -0.89 15.78
CA SER A 430 14.14 -2.14 16.36
C SER A 430 15.21 -3.23 16.33
N ALA A 431 15.25 -4.06 17.37
CA ALA A 431 16.13 -5.22 17.43
C ALA A 431 15.52 -6.30 18.34
N TRP A 432 15.75 -7.57 18.00
CA TRP A 432 15.72 -8.62 19.02
C TRP A 432 17.04 -8.57 19.79
N ALA A 433 16.97 -8.55 21.11
CA ALA A 433 18.14 -8.59 21.97
C ALA A 433 17.91 -9.53 23.16
N LYS A 434 18.97 -10.22 23.57
CA LYS A 434 19.05 -11.01 24.81
C LYS A 434 20.37 -10.65 25.49
N VAL A 435 20.29 -9.81 26.52
CA VAL A 435 21.44 -9.43 27.34
C VAL A 435 21.78 -10.55 28.31
N ASP A 436 23.06 -10.84 28.50
CA ASP A 436 23.49 -11.89 29.41
C ASP A 436 23.37 -11.49 30.90
N PRO A 437 23.06 -12.44 31.79
CA PRO A 437 23.02 -12.17 33.22
C PRO A 437 24.39 -11.68 33.74
N GLY A 438 24.45 -10.45 34.24
CA GLY A 438 25.67 -9.86 34.82
C GLY A 438 26.47 -8.94 33.88
N ALA A 439 25.99 -8.72 32.65
CA ALA A 439 26.62 -7.89 31.61
C ALA A 439 26.99 -6.44 32.02
N GLY A 440 26.41 -5.91 33.11
CA GLY A 440 26.59 -4.51 33.50
C GLY A 440 25.79 -3.58 32.59
N THR A 441 26.41 -2.48 32.12
CA THR A 441 25.77 -1.59 31.13
C THR A 441 26.20 -1.99 29.73
N SER A 442 25.24 -2.28 28.85
CA SER A 442 25.49 -2.90 27.54
C SER A 442 24.61 -2.31 26.45
N VAL A 443 25.22 -1.81 25.36
CA VAL A 443 24.53 -1.05 24.30
C VAL A 443 24.21 -1.94 23.10
N VAL A 444 22.92 -2.09 22.79
CA VAL A 444 22.45 -2.88 21.63
C VAL A 444 22.73 -2.11 20.33
N LEU A 445 22.21 -0.88 20.23
CA LEU A 445 22.29 -0.04 19.02
C LEU A 445 22.72 1.37 19.38
N SER A 446 23.50 2.00 18.50
CA SER A 446 23.82 3.43 18.61
C SER A 446 24.00 4.11 17.26
N GLN A 447 23.79 5.43 17.23
CA GLN A 447 24.14 6.32 16.13
C GLN A 447 25.23 7.28 16.63
N ASP A 448 26.45 7.15 16.15
CA ASP A 448 27.59 7.88 16.71
C ASP A 448 27.58 9.37 16.39
N GLY A 449 28.02 10.18 17.37
CA GLY A 449 28.57 11.51 17.15
C GLY A 449 30.10 11.51 17.23
N THR A 450 30.68 12.69 17.46
CA THR A 450 32.14 12.83 17.64
C THR A 450 32.56 12.47 19.05
N THR A 451 31.83 12.95 20.05
CA THR A 451 32.13 12.81 21.49
C THR A 451 31.19 11.83 22.17
N ILE A 452 29.90 11.82 21.79
CA ILE A 452 28.88 10.92 22.34
C ILE A 452 28.01 10.35 21.21
N SER A 453 27.44 9.16 21.36
CA SER A 453 26.42 8.66 20.41
C SER A 453 25.11 9.44 20.55
N GLY A 454 24.58 9.98 19.45
CA GLY A 454 23.36 10.80 19.42
C GLY A 454 22.04 10.04 19.58
N MET A 455 22.08 8.72 19.50
CA MET A 455 20.99 7.82 19.85
C MET A 455 21.58 6.56 20.43
N MET A 456 20.96 6.02 21.49
CA MET A 456 21.35 4.77 22.13
C MET A 456 20.10 3.95 22.49
N LEU A 457 20.16 2.64 22.26
CA LEU A 457 19.27 1.61 22.82
C LEU A 457 20.12 0.64 23.64
N TRP A 458 19.91 0.58 24.95
CA TRP A 458 20.84 -0.12 25.85
C TRP A 458 20.18 -0.75 27.07
N TYR A 459 20.89 -1.70 27.67
CA TYR A 459 20.63 -2.26 28.99
C TYR A 459 21.43 -1.48 30.04
N GLY A 460 20.75 -0.96 31.07
CA GLY A 460 21.39 -0.36 32.23
C GLY A 460 21.74 -1.42 33.28
N GLN A 461 22.86 -1.21 33.99
CA GLN A 461 23.28 -2.05 35.11
C GLN A 461 22.24 -2.19 36.24
N ASP A 462 21.21 -1.33 36.26
CA ASP A 462 20.08 -1.36 37.18
C ASP A 462 18.93 -2.26 36.72
N GLY A 463 19.12 -3.06 35.66
CA GLY A 463 18.14 -4.02 35.18
C GLY A 463 17.04 -3.40 34.32
N THR A 464 17.37 -2.36 33.55
CA THR A 464 16.40 -1.63 32.72
C THR A 464 16.81 -1.55 31.26
N TRP A 465 15.83 -1.67 30.36
CA TRP A 465 15.97 -1.29 28.96
C TRP A 465 15.75 0.22 28.82
N ARG A 466 16.58 0.87 28.01
CA ARG A 466 16.61 2.32 27.86
C ARG A 466 16.77 2.70 26.40
N PHE A 467 16.02 3.70 25.97
CA PHE A 467 16.17 4.34 24.67
C PHE A 467 16.23 5.84 24.85
N GLY A 468 17.23 6.51 24.28
CA GLY A 468 17.47 7.91 24.58
C GLY A 468 18.40 8.63 23.62
N LEU A 469 18.29 9.95 23.64
CA LEU A 469 19.01 10.89 22.78
C LEU A 469 19.71 11.96 23.65
N PRO A 470 21.03 12.17 23.51
CA PRO A 470 21.72 13.30 24.16
C PRO A 470 21.34 14.64 23.54
N LYS A 471 21.44 15.71 24.33
CA LYS A 471 21.07 17.07 23.90
C LYS A 471 22.07 17.72 22.97
N ALA A 472 23.34 17.30 22.96
CA ALA A 472 24.41 17.87 22.14
C ALA A 472 25.60 16.91 22.06
N ASP A 473 26.47 17.12 21.06
CA ASP A 473 27.78 16.45 20.98
C ASP A 473 28.72 16.99 22.07
N SER A 474 28.68 16.39 23.25
CA SER A 474 29.36 16.89 24.45
C SER A 474 29.80 15.74 25.34
N SER A 475 30.83 15.97 26.15
CA SER A 475 31.25 15.07 27.23
C SER A 475 30.26 15.04 28.40
N THR A 476 29.33 16.00 28.46
CA THR A 476 28.30 16.04 29.51
C THR A 476 27.19 15.03 29.22
N TRP A 477 26.93 14.12 30.17
CA TRP A 477 25.85 13.15 30.07
C TRP A 477 24.47 13.78 30.30
N ALA A 478 23.94 14.43 29.26
CA ALA A 478 22.61 15.04 29.25
C ALA A 478 21.71 14.33 28.23
N VAL A 479 21.12 13.20 28.65
CA VAL A 479 20.34 12.30 27.79
C VAL A 479 18.87 12.29 28.21
N ASP A 480 17.98 12.62 27.28
CA ASP A 480 16.54 12.42 27.45
C ASP A 480 16.21 10.98 27.05
N GLN A 481 15.61 10.20 27.96
CA GLN A 481 15.49 8.75 27.78
C GLN A 481 14.18 8.20 28.34
N ALA A 482 13.62 7.22 27.62
CA ALA A 482 12.55 6.36 28.08
C ALA A 482 13.15 5.10 28.73
N VAL A 483 12.61 4.67 29.89
CA VAL A 483 13.17 3.59 30.71
C VAL A 483 12.09 2.55 31.03
N ALA A 484 12.37 1.27 30.78
CA ALA A 484 11.46 0.16 31.05
C ALA A 484 12.17 -0.98 31.82
N PRO A 485 11.48 -1.75 32.66
CA PRO A 485 12.05 -2.94 33.29
C PRO A 485 12.55 -3.95 32.26
N ALA A 486 13.64 -4.66 32.58
CA ALA A 486 14.23 -5.69 31.74
C ALA A 486 14.40 -7.01 32.51
N THR A 487 14.41 -8.13 31.78
CA THR A 487 14.77 -9.45 32.32
C THR A 487 15.97 -9.97 31.54
N ALA A 488 17.13 -10.08 32.20
CA ALA A 488 18.33 -10.62 31.57
C ALA A 488 18.16 -12.10 31.22
N GLY A 489 18.84 -12.56 30.16
CA GLY A 489 18.77 -13.92 29.65
C GLY A 489 17.50 -14.25 28.84
N VAL A 490 16.61 -13.27 28.62
CA VAL A 490 15.37 -13.44 27.84
C VAL A 490 15.45 -12.66 26.54
N TRP A 491 15.07 -13.29 25.42
CA TRP A 491 14.90 -12.61 24.15
C TRP A 491 13.76 -11.61 24.24
N THR A 492 14.03 -10.37 23.81
CA THR A 492 13.07 -9.28 23.86
C THR A 492 13.15 -8.48 22.57
N ARG A 493 11.99 -8.14 22.01
CA ARG A 493 11.91 -7.22 20.88
C ARG A 493 11.84 -5.79 21.41
N LEU A 494 12.93 -5.07 21.23
CA LEU A 494 13.06 -3.67 21.65
C LEU A 494 12.83 -2.76 20.47
N THR A 495 11.95 -1.77 20.62
CA THR A 495 11.75 -0.73 19.59
C THR A 495 11.81 0.65 20.22
N GLY A 496 12.73 1.48 19.74
CA GLY A 496 12.86 2.89 20.10
C GLY A 496 12.30 3.78 19.00
N VAL A 497 11.37 4.66 19.34
CA VAL A 497 10.75 5.61 18.40
C VAL A 497 11.07 7.03 18.85
N TYR A 498 11.62 7.85 17.95
CA TYR A 498 11.70 9.30 18.13
C TYR A 498 10.81 9.99 17.10
N ASP A 499 9.85 10.78 17.58
CA ASP A 499 9.06 11.67 16.74
C ASP A 499 9.53 13.11 16.92
N ALA A 500 10.23 13.62 15.92
CA ALA A 500 10.73 14.99 15.87
C ALA A 500 9.61 16.04 15.83
N VAL A 501 8.40 15.71 15.38
CA VAL A 501 7.29 16.68 15.32
C VAL A 501 6.76 16.96 16.72
N SER A 502 6.46 15.91 17.48
CA SER A 502 5.98 16.03 18.86
C SER A 502 7.11 16.17 19.90
N GLY A 503 8.34 15.82 19.54
CA GLY A 503 9.48 15.69 20.45
C GLY A 503 9.41 14.44 21.33
N ALA A 504 8.56 13.47 21.02
CA ALA A 504 8.38 12.27 21.84
C ALA A 504 9.49 11.24 21.58
N VAL A 505 10.12 10.76 22.66
CA VAL A 505 10.97 9.57 22.69
C VAL A 505 10.17 8.46 23.34
N ALA A 506 10.01 7.31 22.70
CA ALA A 506 9.24 6.19 23.21
C ALA A 506 10.02 4.87 23.13
N LEU A 507 9.85 4.04 24.16
CA LEU A 507 10.42 2.68 24.23
C LEU A 507 9.30 1.66 24.30
N TYR A 508 9.36 0.68 23.40
CA TYR A 508 8.46 -0.46 23.32
C TYR A 508 9.23 -1.74 23.62
N VAL A 509 8.57 -2.64 24.35
CA VAL A 509 9.06 -3.97 24.71
C VAL A 509 8.00 -4.96 24.25
N ASP A 510 8.39 -5.87 23.35
CA ASP A 510 7.52 -6.87 22.73
C ASP A 510 6.25 -6.25 22.12
N GLY A 511 6.44 -5.15 21.39
CA GLY A 511 5.37 -4.42 20.70
C GLY A 511 4.54 -3.49 21.58
N GLN A 512 4.73 -3.53 22.90
CA GLN A 512 3.98 -2.70 23.84
C GLN A 512 4.77 -1.47 24.27
N LYS A 513 4.18 -0.28 24.14
CA LYS A 513 4.77 0.96 24.66
C LYS A 513 4.91 0.87 26.18
N LYS A 514 6.14 0.93 26.69
CA LYS A 514 6.42 0.85 28.15
C LYS A 514 6.78 2.19 28.76
N ALA A 515 7.44 3.07 28.01
CA ALA A 515 7.90 4.33 28.53
C ALA A 515 7.99 5.41 27.45
N THR A 516 7.93 6.67 27.89
CA THR A 516 8.13 7.85 27.03
C THR A 516 8.96 8.91 27.75
N ALA A 517 9.58 9.80 26.97
CA ALA A 517 10.26 11.01 27.41
C ALA A 517 10.11 12.11 26.35
N THR A 518 10.57 13.32 26.65
CA THR A 518 10.53 14.46 25.72
C THR A 518 11.95 14.89 25.35
N HIS A 519 12.20 15.04 24.06
CA HIS A 519 13.46 15.50 23.49
C HIS A 519 13.21 16.60 22.47
N THR A 520 13.72 17.80 22.76
CA THR A 520 13.53 19.01 21.94
C THR A 520 14.79 19.48 21.24
N SER A 521 15.95 18.88 21.54
CA SER A 521 17.17 19.22 20.81
C SER A 521 17.09 18.75 19.37
N ARG A 522 17.84 19.42 18.49
CA ARG A 522 17.92 19.14 17.05
C ARG A 522 19.34 18.80 16.61
N TRP A 523 20.18 18.35 17.54
CA TRP A 523 21.52 17.92 17.21
C TRP A 523 21.47 16.65 16.35
N ASP A 524 22.22 16.67 15.25
CA ASP A 524 22.36 15.54 14.34
C ASP A 524 23.72 14.84 14.48
N ALA A 525 23.69 13.56 14.83
CA ALA A 525 24.87 12.73 15.03
C ALA A 525 25.26 12.01 13.72
N ASN A 526 26.23 12.60 13.01
CA ASN A 526 26.61 12.22 11.65
C ASN A 526 27.64 11.07 11.55
N GLY A 527 27.98 10.41 12.66
CA GLY A 527 28.89 9.26 12.68
C GLY A 527 28.24 7.97 12.13
N PRO A 528 28.90 6.81 12.25
CA PRO A 528 28.30 5.56 11.81
C PRO A 528 27.20 5.07 12.76
N PHE A 529 26.22 4.33 12.21
CA PHE A 529 25.33 3.47 13.00
C PHE A 529 26.08 2.20 13.42
N VAL A 530 25.86 1.75 14.65
CA VAL A 530 26.63 0.67 15.26
C VAL A 530 25.73 -0.26 16.06
N ILE A 531 25.97 -1.56 15.93
CA ILE A 531 25.41 -2.59 16.79
C ILE A 531 26.52 -3.02 17.75
N GLY A 532 26.21 -3.04 19.04
CA GLY A 532 27.05 -3.67 20.06
C GLY A 532 27.92 -2.75 20.92
N ARG A 533 27.83 -1.42 20.77
CA ARG A 533 28.54 -0.45 21.63
C ARG A 533 27.99 0.98 21.46
N ASP A 534 28.35 1.90 22.36
CA ASP A 534 28.20 3.35 22.17
C ASP A 534 29.55 4.07 22.04
N LYS A 535 29.50 5.39 21.98
CA LYS A 535 30.64 6.28 22.12
C LYS A 535 30.37 7.25 23.27
N VAL A 536 31.36 7.42 24.16
CA VAL A 536 31.33 8.38 25.27
C VAL A 536 32.72 9.01 25.41
N ASN A 537 32.77 10.34 25.56
CA ASN A 537 34.01 11.11 25.60
C ASN A 537 34.95 10.85 24.41
N GLY A 538 34.39 10.55 23.24
CA GLY A 538 35.13 10.23 22.01
C GLY A 538 35.69 8.81 21.95
N VAL A 539 35.38 7.95 22.93
CA VAL A 539 35.89 6.58 23.04
C VAL A 539 34.74 5.57 22.94
N ASN A 540 34.97 4.45 22.26
CA ASN A 540 34.02 3.35 22.22
C ASN A 540 33.81 2.77 23.62
N ASN A 541 32.56 2.52 24.01
CA ASN A 541 32.21 2.18 25.38
C ASN A 541 30.99 1.24 25.45
N ALA A 542 30.72 0.70 26.65
CA ALA A 542 29.54 -0.10 26.98
C ALA A 542 29.20 -1.20 25.95
N TYR A 543 30.21 -1.99 25.60
CA TYR A 543 30.07 -3.09 24.65
C TYR A 543 28.98 -4.08 25.09
N PHE A 544 28.23 -4.60 24.13
CA PHE A 544 27.11 -5.49 24.39
C PHE A 544 27.61 -6.89 24.72
N ASP A 545 27.06 -7.47 25.79
CA ASP A 545 27.32 -8.84 26.23
C ASP A 545 26.01 -9.64 26.08
N GLY A 546 25.96 -10.52 25.08
CA GLY A 546 24.79 -11.31 24.74
C GLY A 546 24.48 -11.34 23.23
N PHE A 547 23.21 -11.54 22.89
CA PHE A 547 22.78 -11.86 21.52
C PHE A 547 21.91 -10.77 20.90
N VAL A 548 22.10 -10.51 19.61
CA VAL A 548 21.30 -9.57 18.80
C VAL A 548 20.86 -10.22 17.50
N GLN A 549 19.59 -10.01 17.10
CA GLN A 549 19.04 -10.48 15.82
C GLN A 549 18.09 -9.42 15.23
N GLY A 550 17.96 -9.41 13.89
CA GLY A 550 16.86 -8.74 13.18
C GLY A 550 16.78 -7.24 13.48
N VAL A 551 17.87 -6.52 13.20
CA VAL A 551 17.96 -5.07 13.39
C VAL A 551 17.30 -4.36 12.23
N GLU A 552 16.33 -3.51 12.54
CA GLU A 552 15.61 -2.69 11.57
C GLU A 552 15.66 -1.22 11.96
N VAL A 553 15.85 -0.35 10.97
CA VAL A 553 15.88 1.10 11.15
C VAL A 553 14.98 1.77 10.13
N PHE A 554 14.09 2.64 10.58
CA PHE A 554 13.17 3.42 9.77
C PHE A 554 13.50 4.92 9.92
N ASP A 555 13.41 5.68 8.84
CA ASP A 555 13.64 7.14 8.81
C ASP A 555 12.39 7.96 9.17
N HIS A 556 11.46 7.32 9.88
CA HIS A 556 10.22 7.92 10.37
C HIS A 556 9.81 7.28 11.71
N ALA A 557 8.92 7.96 12.43
CA ALA A 557 8.33 7.43 13.65
C ALA A 557 7.21 6.43 13.28
N LEU A 558 7.34 5.17 13.70
CA LEU A 558 6.27 4.19 13.65
C LEU A 558 5.22 4.49 14.73
N ARG A 559 3.95 4.27 14.40
CA ARG A 559 2.82 4.35 15.33
C ARG A 559 2.73 3.09 16.20
N ASP A 560 1.95 3.16 17.28
CA ASP A 560 1.76 2.06 18.24
C ASP A 560 1.28 0.77 17.60
N ASP A 561 0.33 0.86 16.65
CA ASP A 561 -0.20 -0.27 15.88
C ASP A 561 0.86 -0.88 14.98
N GLN A 562 1.68 -0.05 14.32
CA GLN A 562 2.79 -0.50 13.48
C GLN A 562 3.89 -1.17 14.31
N VAL A 563 4.25 -0.63 15.48
CA VAL A 563 5.25 -1.26 16.36
C VAL A 563 4.74 -2.59 16.91
N ALA A 564 3.45 -2.68 17.25
CA ALA A 564 2.84 -3.92 17.71
C ALA A 564 2.86 -5.00 16.61
N SER A 565 2.49 -4.66 15.37
CA SER A 565 2.54 -5.60 14.24
C SER A 565 3.97 -5.99 13.86
N HIS A 566 4.92 -5.06 13.92
CA HIS A 566 6.34 -5.33 13.69
C HIS A 566 7.00 -6.17 14.79
N ALA A 567 6.43 -6.21 16.01
CA ALA A 567 6.96 -7.00 17.11
C ALA A 567 6.45 -8.45 17.11
N THR A 568 5.27 -8.69 16.52
CA THR A 568 4.80 -10.05 16.26
C THR A 568 5.58 -10.61 15.08
N ARG A 569 6.46 -11.60 15.33
CA ARG A 569 7.05 -12.40 14.25
C ARG A 569 5.90 -13.10 13.53
N LEU A 570 5.46 -12.55 12.39
CA LEU A 570 4.77 -13.35 11.38
C LEU A 570 5.84 -14.29 10.83
N THR A 571 5.89 -15.50 11.35
CA THR A 571 6.58 -16.59 10.67
C THR A 571 5.84 -16.78 9.34
N ALA A 572 6.40 -16.26 8.26
CA ALA A 572 6.00 -16.72 6.93
C ALA A 572 6.32 -18.22 6.86
N PRO A 573 5.39 -19.07 6.39
CA PRO A 573 5.69 -20.48 6.16
C PRO A 573 6.80 -20.59 5.12
N THR A 574 8.01 -20.96 5.54
CA THR A 574 9.03 -21.46 4.64
C THR A 574 8.86 -22.97 4.57
N ASP A 575 8.32 -23.48 3.47
CA ASP A 575 8.98 -24.60 2.81
C ASP A 575 8.52 -24.79 1.36
N LYS A 576 9.54 -24.90 0.51
CA LYS A 576 9.46 -25.28 -0.90
C LYS A 576 9.00 -26.72 -1.04
N SER A 577 8.18 -26.93 -2.06
CA SER A 577 7.70 -28.20 -2.55
C SER A 577 8.83 -29.19 -2.87
N THR A 578 8.58 -30.48 -2.61
CA THR A 578 9.05 -31.53 -3.53
C THR A 578 7.88 -31.80 -4.48
N PRO A 579 8.03 -31.68 -5.81
CA PRO A 579 6.96 -32.02 -6.73
C PRO A 579 6.83 -33.54 -6.80
N LEU A 580 5.61 -34.07 -6.61
CA LEU A 580 5.28 -35.39 -7.12
C LEU A 580 4.78 -35.24 -8.55
N GLN A 581 5.58 -35.73 -9.49
CA GLN A 581 5.16 -35.93 -10.87
C GLN A 581 4.07 -36.99 -10.97
N GLY A 582 3.07 -36.71 -11.80
CA GLY A 582 2.25 -37.72 -12.47
C GLY A 582 0.84 -37.87 -11.90
N GLY A 583 -0.16 -37.37 -12.63
CA GLY A 583 -1.57 -37.66 -12.37
C GLY A 583 -2.50 -36.60 -12.94
N GLU A 584 -3.04 -36.89 -14.11
CA GLU A 584 -4.18 -36.19 -14.70
C GLU A 584 -5.41 -36.31 -13.78
N TRP A 585 -5.98 -35.17 -13.41
CA TRP A 585 -7.30 -34.95 -12.78
C TRP A 585 -7.51 -35.52 -11.35
N ASP A 586 -7.95 -34.63 -10.46
CA ASP A 586 -8.27 -34.78 -9.02
C ASP A 586 -7.11 -34.78 -8.02
N SER A 587 -7.02 -33.71 -7.19
CA SER A 587 -7.04 -33.83 -5.71
C SER A 587 -6.85 -32.50 -4.97
N PHE A 588 -7.61 -32.34 -3.88
CA PHE A 588 -7.49 -31.27 -2.88
C PHE A 588 -6.22 -31.40 -2.03
N SER A 589 -5.48 -30.31 -1.86
CA SER A 589 -5.21 -29.66 -0.56
C SER A 589 -4.20 -28.52 -0.75
N GLN A 590 -4.56 -27.31 -0.28
CA GLN A 590 -3.66 -26.31 0.32
C GLN A 590 -4.46 -25.08 0.76
N GLY A 591 -4.52 -24.83 2.07
CA GLY A 591 -4.79 -23.52 2.69
C GLY A 591 -6.13 -22.80 2.45
N CYS A 592 -7.09 -23.40 1.72
CA CYS A 592 -8.38 -22.83 1.30
C CYS A 592 -8.27 -21.66 0.28
N HIS A 593 -7.80 -21.88 -0.97
CA HIS A 593 -7.98 -20.91 -2.08
C HIS A 593 -8.33 -21.54 -3.46
N LEU A 594 -9.10 -20.76 -4.25
CA LEU A 594 -9.73 -20.94 -5.59
C LEU A 594 -8.71 -21.07 -6.76
N PRO A 595 -9.05 -21.38 -8.05
CA PRO A 595 -10.37 -21.30 -8.74
C PRO A 595 -10.74 -22.49 -9.67
N LEU A 596 -11.99 -22.56 -10.15
CA LEU A 596 -12.38 -22.78 -11.56
C LEU A 596 -13.88 -22.43 -11.71
N ASP A 597 -14.12 -21.32 -12.39
CA ASP A 597 -15.34 -20.90 -13.09
C ASP A 597 -16.61 -20.57 -12.28
N PHE A 598 -17.02 -19.31 -12.47
CA PHE A 598 -18.21 -18.65 -11.95
C PHE A 598 -19.50 -19.44 -12.23
N PHE A 599 -20.05 -20.12 -11.22
CA PHE A 599 -21.35 -19.84 -10.58
C PHE A 599 -21.78 -21.03 -9.70
N GLY A 600 -22.34 -20.70 -8.53
CA GLY A 600 -23.14 -21.59 -7.69
C GLY A 600 -22.56 -21.78 -6.30
N ALA A 601 -23.35 -21.52 -5.26
CA ALA A 601 -23.01 -21.70 -3.86
C ALA A 601 -22.32 -23.05 -3.57
N ASP A 602 -21.47 -23.07 -2.53
CA ASP A 602 -20.83 -24.24 -1.85
C ASP A 602 -19.32 -24.41 -2.12
N PHE A 603 -18.48 -24.14 -1.11
CA PHE A 603 -17.03 -24.32 -1.18
C PHE A 603 -16.63 -25.80 -1.03
N GLY A 604 -16.44 -26.55 -2.11
CA GLY A 604 -15.87 -27.91 -2.05
C GLY A 604 -16.83 -28.99 -1.55
N THR A 605 -16.67 -30.21 -2.07
CA THR A 605 -17.51 -31.35 -1.71
C THR A 605 -16.72 -32.49 -1.10
N ALA A 606 -17.09 -32.88 0.13
CA ALA A 606 -16.59 -34.09 0.74
C ALA A 606 -17.33 -35.28 0.12
N ILE A 607 -16.59 -36.16 -0.55
CA ILE A 607 -17.11 -37.38 -1.22
C ILE A 607 -17.53 -38.46 -0.20
N GLY A 608 -17.15 -38.30 1.06
CA GLY A 608 -17.53 -39.16 2.16
C GLY A 608 -18.17 -38.36 3.28
N LEU A 609 -19.05 -39.01 4.04
CA LEU A 609 -19.73 -38.40 5.18
C LEU A 609 -18.83 -38.28 6.42
N THR A 610 -17.60 -38.78 6.37
CA THR A 610 -16.61 -38.67 7.46
C THR A 610 -15.30 -38.09 6.94
N PRO A 611 -15.28 -36.84 6.44
CA PRO A 611 -14.05 -36.22 5.96
C PRO A 611 -12.98 -36.14 7.06
N THR A 612 -11.71 -36.21 6.67
CA THR A 612 -10.59 -35.94 7.58
C THR A 612 -10.11 -34.51 7.38
N LEU A 613 -10.23 -33.70 8.43
CA LEU A 613 -9.73 -32.34 8.48
C LEU A 613 -8.26 -32.38 8.88
N THR A 614 -7.44 -31.55 8.25
CA THR A 614 -6.00 -31.52 8.47
C THR A 614 -5.53 -30.07 8.63
N ALA A 615 -4.63 -29.83 9.56
CA ALA A 615 -4.01 -28.53 9.83
C ALA A 615 -2.54 -28.70 10.19
N THR A 616 -1.74 -27.68 9.96
CA THR A 616 -0.34 -27.64 10.42
C THR A 616 -0.26 -26.75 11.65
N VAL A 617 0.40 -27.23 12.69
CA VAL A 617 0.57 -26.53 13.97
C VAL A 617 2.06 -26.41 14.31
N ASP A 618 2.42 -25.35 15.01
CA ASP A 618 3.81 -25.07 15.39
C ASP A 618 3.87 -24.31 16.73
N HIS A 619 4.99 -24.45 17.44
CA HIS A 619 5.24 -23.88 18.75
C HIS A 619 6.63 -23.22 18.79
N PRO A 620 6.74 -21.95 19.27
CA PRO A 620 8.01 -21.20 19.27
C PRO A 620 9.15 -21.88 20.04
N ASP A 621 8.81 -22.69 21.05
CA ASP A 621 9.75 -23.60 21.71
C ASP A 621 9.64 -25.00 21.08
N PRO A 622 10.66 -25.46 20.33
CA PRO A 622 10.63 -26.72 19.59
C PRO A 622 10.63 -27.97 20.49
N SER A 623 10.84 -27.79 21.81
CA SER A 623 10.78 -28.89 22.78
C SER A 623 9.37 -29.19 23.28
N LYS A 624 8.40 -28.28 23.05
CA LYS A 624 7.03 -28.40 23.56
C LYS A 624 6.17 -29.28 22.66
N GLU A 625 5.19 -29.92 23.27
CA GLU A 625 4.13 -30.60 22.53
C GLU A 625 3.03 -29.60 22.19
N VAL A 626 2.61 -29.62 20.93
CA VAL A 626 1.57 -28.75 20.39
C VAL A 626 0.55 -29.58 19.61
N TRP A 627 -0.70 -29.16 19.62
CA TRP A 627 -1.79 -29.79 18.87
C TRP A 627 -2.81 -28.76 18.40
N ALA A 628 -3.75 -29.23 17.56
CA ALA A 628 -4.85 -28.44 17.06
C ALA A 628 -6.17 -28.80 17.76
N GLU A 629 -6.99 -27.79 17.99
CA GLU A 629 -8.40 -27.91 18.33
C GLU A 629 -9.24 -27.47 17.12
N PHE A 630 -10.01 -28.40 16.57
CA PHE A 630 -10.86 -28.16 15.40
C PHE A 630 -12.31 -27.91 15.83
N SER A 631 -12.98 -26.91 15.25
CA SER A 631 -14.42 -26.68 15.39
C SER A 631 -15.12 -26.93 14.06
N LEU A 632 -16.30 -27.56 14.09
CA LEU A 632 -17.14 -27.84 12.92
C LEU A 632 -18.58 -27.43 13.24
N ARG A 633 -19.22 -26.71 12.31
CA ARG A 633 -20.61 -26.26 12.40
C ARG A 633 -21.39 -26.66 11.16
N ASP A 634 -22.65 -27.03 11.34
CA ASP A 634 -23.61 -27.25 10.26
C ASP A 634 -24.37 -25.94 10.01
N ASP A 635 -24.11 -25.32 8.85
CA ASP A 635 -24.71 -24.03 8.50
C ASP A 635 -26.11 -24.20 7.86
N THR A 636 -26.57 -25.44 7.64
CA THR A 636 -27.87 -25.75 7.01
C THR A 636 -29.02 -25.84 8.01
N ALA A 637 -28.77 -26.33 9.23
CA ALA A 637 -29.82 -26.66 10.21
C ALA A 637 -30.06 -25.58 11.29
N GLY A 638 -29.46 -24.40 11.17
CA GLY A 638 -29.48 -23.38 12.21
C GLY A 638 -28.51 -23.71 13.34
N ALA A 639 -27.25 -23.30 13.17
CA ALA A 639 -26.17 -23.22 14.15
C ALA A 639 -26.33 -24.12 15.40
N GLN A 640 -26.29 -25.44 15.22
CA GLN A 640 -25.93 -26.34 16.31
C GLN A 640 -24.46 -26.72 16.14
N PRO A 641 -23.60 -26.49 17.16
CA PRO A 641 -22.22 -26.96 17.09
C PRO A 641 -22.23 -28.49 17.06
N ILE A 642 -21.70 -29.09 16.01
CA ILE A 642 -21.29 -30.50 16.07
C ILE A 642 -20.02 -30.47 16.91
N VAL A 643 -20.14 -30.81 18.19
CA VAL A 643 -19.03 -30.71 19.15
C VAL A 643 -17.86 -31.57 18.68
N LEU A 644 -16.81 -30.88 18.23
CA LEU A 644 -15.42 -31.27 18.48
C LEU A 644 -14.86 -30.20 19.42
N GLY A 645 -15.25 -30.26 20.70
CA GLY A 645 -15.03 -29.16 21.64
C GLY A 645 -14.84 -29.58 23.10
N GLY A 646 -13.98 -30.57 23.35
CA GLY A 646 -13.48 -30.88 24.70
C GLY A 646 -12.10 -31.52 24.66
N PRO A 647 -11.44 -31.82 25.81
CA PRO A 647 -10.09 -32.41 25.87
C PRO A 647 -9.87 -33.74 25.11
N GLY A 648 -10.88 -34.25 24.39
CA GLY A 648 -10.82 -35.41 23.48
C GLY A 648 -11.06 -35.11 22.00
N SER A 649 -11.17 -33.83 21.58
CA SER A 649 -11.22 -33.40 20.16
C SER A 649 -9.93 -32.73 19.69
N ALA A 650 -8.88 -32.80 20.52
CA ALA A 650 -7.52 -32.49 20.14
C ALA A 650 -7.06 -33.47 19.05
N SER A 651 -6.36 -32.94 18.04
CA SER A 651 -5.60 -33.79 17.15
C SER A 651 -4.49 -34.54 17.90
N ALA A 652 -3.80 -35.46 17.23
CA ALA A 652 -2.53 -35.96 17.74
C ALA A 652 -1.57 -34.79 18.03
N ARG A 653 -0.72 -34.96 19.05
CA ARG A 653 0.31 -33.99 19.41
C ARG A 653 1.53 -34.17 18.54
N VAL A 654 2.17 -33.06 18.19
CA VAL A 654 3.46 -33.00 17.52
C VAL A 654 4.43 -32.19 18.37
N ARG A 655 5.73 -32.47 18.29
CA ARG A 655 6.75 -31.78 19.07
C ARG A 655 7.39 -30.68 18.23
N GLY A 656 7.40 -29.46 18.74
CA GLY A 656 7.80 -28.26 17.99
C GLY A 656 6.73 -27.89 16.99
N GLY A 657 6.63 -28.63 15.88
CA GLY A 657 5.60 -28.41 14.88
C GLY A 657 5.38 -29.62 13.97
N GLY A 658 4.28 -29.59 13.21
CA GLY A 658 3.92 -30.68 12.30
C GLY A 658 2.46 -30.66 11.88
N THR A 659 2.11 -31.58 10.98
CA THR A 659 0.75 -31.75 10.48
C THR A 659 -0.05 -32.65 11.41
N VAL A 660 -1.26 -32.21 11.71
CA VAL A 660 -2.18 -32.88 12.61
C VAL A 660 -3.58 -32.94 11.98
N SER A 661 -4.32 -34.01 12.27
CA SER A 661 -5.61 -34.26 11.61
C SER A 661 -6.66 -34.79 12.57
N VAL A 662 -7.93 -34.57 12.23
CA VAL A 662 -9.09 -35.15 12.91
C VAL A 662 -10.12 -35.62 11.88
N THR A 663 -10.62 -36.84 12.04
CA THR A 663 -11.73 -37.33 11.23
C THR A 663 -13.04 -36.87 11.85
N THR A 664 -13.92 -36.25 11.05
CA THR A 664 -15.20 -35.77 11.56
C THR A 664 -16.13 -36.95 11.90
N PRO A 665 -17.12 -36.75 12.79
CA PRO A 665 -18.27 -37.63 12.86
C PRO A 665 -18.98 -37.74 11.50
N PRO A 666 -19.81 -38.78 11.29
CA PRO A 666 -20.68 -38.87 10.11
C PRO A 666 -21.55 -37.61 9.96
N LEU A 667 -21.44 -36.98 8.80
CA LEU A 667 -22.12 -35.75 8.39
C LEU A 667 -23.34 -36.08 7.52
N VAL A 668 -24.25 -35.13 7.35
CA VAL A 668 -25.54 -35.35 6.68
C VAL A 668 -25.43 -35.01 5.19
N PRO A 669 -25.70 -35.96 4.27
CA PRO A 669 -25.65 -35.69 2.83
C PRO A 669 -26.43 -34.43 2.43
N GLY A 670 -25.86 -33.63 1.55
CA GLY A 670 -26.45 -32.39 1.07
C GLY A 670 -26.40 -31.20 2.03
N HIS A 671 -25.84 -31.34 3.24
CA HIS A 671 -25.65 -30.21 4.16
C HIS A 671 -24.33 -29.48 3.93
N SER A 672 -24.35 -28.17 4.13
CA SER A 672 -23.20 -27.28 4.15
C SER A 672 -22.68 -27.10 5.56
N TYR A 673 -21.38 -27.30 5.72
CA TYR A 673 -20.63 -27.26 6.96
C TYR A 673 -19.52 -26.21 6.87
N ALA A 674 -19.11 -25.71 8.02
CA ALA A 674 -17.97 -24.83 8.13
C ALA A 674 -17.10 -25.20 9.32
N TRP A 675 -15.81 -24.98 9.20
CA TRP A 675 -14.86 -25.38 10.22
C TRP A 675 -13.73 -24.38 10.39
N GLN A 676 -13.18 -24.36 11.61
CA GLN A 676 -12.03 -23.55 11.99
C GLN A 676 -11.10 -24.40 12.84
N VAL A 677 -9.88 -23.91 13.03
CA VAL A 677 -8.86 -24.58 13.84
C VAL A 677 -8.05 -23.54 14.63
N ARG A 678 -7.56 -23.94 15.80
CA ARG A 678 -6.55 -23.17 16.56
C ARG A 678 -5.53 -24.12 17.17
N THR A 679 -4.35 -23.58 17.44
CA THR A 679 -3.20 -24.29 18.00
C THR A 679 -3.15 -24.11 19.52
N THR A 680 -2.67 -25.11 20.25
CA THR A 680 -2.49 -25.06 21.71
C THR A 680 -1.39 -26.00 22.18
N ASP A 681 -0.73 -25.64 23.28
CA ASP A 681 0.28 -26.44 23.98
C ASP A 681 -0.18 -26.89 25.37
N GLY A 682 -1.43 -26.55 25.74
CA GLY A 682 -2.03 -26.81 27.04
C GLY A 682 -1.83 -25.70 28.08
N THR A 683 -1.06 -24.67 27.78
CA THR A 683 -0.86 -23.48 28.64
C THR A 683 -1.33 -22.19 27.97
N ALA A 684 -1.27 -22.12 26.64
CA ALA A 684 -1.75 -21.01 25.82
C ALA A 684 -2.47 -21.51 24.57
N VAL A 685 -3.33 -20.67 23.99
CA VAL A 685 -4.10 -20.97 22.76
C VAL A 685 -3.90 -19.88 21.72
N SER A 686 -3.74 -20.27 20.45
CA SER A 686 -3.69 -19.32 19.33
C SER A 686 -5.09 -18.76 19.00
N PRO A 687 -5.16 -17.64 18.25
CA PRO A 687 -6.40 -17.22 17.61
C PRO A 687 -6.96 -18.32 16.66
N LEU A 688 -8.26 -18.25 16.37
CA LEU A 688 -8.92 -19.12 15.40
C LEU A 688 -8.48 -18.77 13.98
N ALA A 689 -8.23 -19.79 13.17
CA ALA A 689 -7.97 -19.67 11.75
C ALA A 689 -9.21 -19.16 10.97
N ALA A 690 -8.97 -18.78 9.71
CA ALA A 690 -10.04 -18.46 8.77
C ALA A 690 -11.06 -19.60 8.67
N THR A 691 -12.32 -19.25 8.44
CA THR A 691 -13.40 -20.23 8.29
C THR A 691 -13.32 -20.89 6.91
N CYS A 692 -13.15 -22.21 6.89
CA CYS A 692 -13.31 -23.00 5.68
C CYS A 692 -14.72 -23.59 5.64
N ASN A 693 -15.34 -23.68 4.46
CA ASN A 693 -16.68 -24.24 4.29
C ASN A 693 -16.61 -25.45 3.34
N PHE A 694 -17.54 -26.41 3.47
CA PHE A 694 -17.74 -27.52 2.53
C PHE A 694 -19.15 -28.11 2.60
N ARG A 695 -19.61 -28.70 1.49
CA ARG A 695 -20.88 -29.44 1.44
C ARG A 695 -20.62 -30.93 1.31
N THR A 696 -21.41 -31.76 1.95
CA THR A 696 -21.33 -33.21 1.73
C THR A 696 -22.22 -33.61 0.56
N ARG A 697 -21.75 -34.48 -0.34
CA ARG A 697 -22.56 -35.02 -1.45
C ARG A 697 -23.24 -36.33 -1.08
#